data_AF-A0A535JRE6-F1
#
_entry.id   AF-A0A535JRE6-F1
#
_cell.length_a   1.000
_cell.length_b   1.000
_cell.length_c   1.000
_cell.angle_alpha   90.00
_cell.angle_beta   90.00
_cell.angle_gamma   90.00
#
_symmetry.space_group_name_H-M   'P 1'
#
loop_
_entity.id
_entity.type
_entity.pdbx_description
1 polymer ?
#
loop_
_entity_poly.entity_id
_entity_poly.type
_entity_poly.pdbx_seq_one_letter_code
_entity_poly.pdbx_strand_id
1 'polypeptide(L)'
;MDGAVTLGERFLTFANPGRALTAPILRLTGIRDEDLQGAPSSREAVALFVDFAFRDGPPCFVGHNVGFDVSFLERAGMSTGSRTLDTAELASIVLPSASSYALQRLAADAAIVPDAAHRALDDAITSALVLGHLARIARELPPDILGEIAALSELIGPSTAQFFREAAATATREAWSGESEHRGGLPRSAPRGIAMDRLPGAARSEGPHVARRSPLSVDSVFAADGPLARSLAGYEDRQEQRELAVAIERTFADGGALVAEAGTGVGKSMAYAVPALASAQMGERVIISTHTLPLQDQLVRKDLPALQAALGSDVSVAVLKGRSNYLCPRRWQILRGAVTNREEARIVCKTLVWRTTTETGDRAELNLMRGEGELWSRISASDESCDQRRCKRMPGVNCYLQRARDAAADAAIVVVNHALLLQDARMHGALLPQAEHVVIDEAHRLEDVATDAFGLELHEPRLRRDLQRVAHSSAVTSALRDPGRAEPAERLRADVDRALERTSEVFDALGALLVPVTGPAEDRMRITAGLRASDDRWLPVELAGERLADAIVGIGFAAERIRNLGGDEDELAELETATGELAAARAAITRGLHDPRPTDIVWIEREADGALALYVAQTHLGRVIRRALVDAHRAVVFTSATLAVAGSFAFALDRFGIAGLADTLAVGSPFDHQRQALLVLPADIQLPGEDRFVPDAARLIEDLARALGGRTLVLFTSHATLRDAASRLGALESEGLAVLTQGIDGSRRALLERFTQGRAVLLGTQSFWEGVDLPGDILRCVVIARLPFSVPDDPLIQGRAERYDDPFVEFQLPQAALRLRQGFGRLIRTKTDYGAVVLLDRRVVTKDYGEVLLESLPDARTEHLPLDGIASRVAAWCDRG
;
A
#
# COMPACT_ATOMS: atom_id res chain seq x y z
N MET A 1 -27.58 -26.74 -11.27
CA MET A 1 -26.75 -25.80 -10.51
C MET A 1 -27.58 -24.56 -10.19
N ASP A 2 -28.68 -24.75 -9.47
CA ASP A 2 -29.64 -23.70 -9.09
C ASP A 2 -29.20 -22.92 -7.83
N GLY A 3 -28.04 -23.24 -7.27
CA GLY A 3 -27.52 -22.65 -6.04
C GLY A 3 -28.23 -23.15 -4.78
N ALA A 4 -29.20 -24.06 -4.91
CA ALA A 4 -29.84 -24.71 -3.79
C ALA A 4 -28.88 -25.74 -3.18
N VAL A 5 -28.67 -25.64 -1.87
CA VAL A 5 -27.81 -26.55 -1.12
C VAL A 5 -28.70 -27.45 -0.29
N THR A 6 -28.71 -28.75 -0.60
CA THR A 6 -29.38 -29.75 0.22
C THR A 6 -28.38 -30.35 1.19
N LEU A 7 -28.53 -30.05 2.48
CA LEU A 7 -27.69 -30.65 3.52
C LEU A 7 -28.09 -32.11 3.74
N GLY A 8 -27.13 -33.02 3.56
CA GLY A 8 -27.31 -34.45 3.76
C GLY A 8 -27.05 -34.92 5.19
N GLU A 9 -26.63 -36.18 5.32
CA GLU A 9 -26.17 -36.74 6.59
C GLU A 9 -24.98 -35.93 7.16
N ARG A 10 -24.89 -35.84 8.48
CA ARG A 10 -23.84 -35.09 9.17
C ARG A 10 -22.95 -36.06 9.95
N PHE A 11 -21.64 -35.86 9.85
CA PHE A 11 -20.65 -36.57 10.65
C PHE A 11 -19.88 -35.56 11.49
N LEU A 12 -19.82 -35.79 12.79
CA LEU A 12 -19.02 -35.01 13.74
C LEU A 12 -18.44 -35.98 14.75
N THR A 13 -17.13 -35.90 14.95
CA THR A 13 -16.43 -36.65 15.98
C THR A 13 -15.30 -35.81 16.55
N PHE A 14 -15.02 -36.01 17.84
CA PHE A 14 -13.78 -35.52 18.43
C PHE A 14 -12.64 -36.48 18.08
N ALA A 15 -11.41 -35.96 18.04
CA ALA A 15 -10.21 -36.75 17.85
C ALA A 15 -9.23 -36.45 18.97
N ASN A 16 -8.80 -37.48 19.69
CA ASN A 16 -7.78 -37.33 20.72
C ASN A 16 -6.39 -37.26 20.07
N PRO A 17 -5.66 -36.13 20.18
CA PRO A 17 -4.35 -35.95 19.57
C PRO A 17 -3.22 -36.61 20.37
N GLY A 18 -3.51 -37.30 21.48
CA GLY A 18 -2.53 -37.97 22.34
C GLY A 18 -1.65 -37.01 23.16
N ARG A 19 -2.00 -35.73 23.19
CA ARG A 19 -1.33 -34.65 23.92
C ARG A 19 -2.34 -33.60 24.35
N ALA A 20 -2.02 -32.82 25.38
CA ALA A 20 -2.86 -31.69 25.78
C ALA A 20 -2.99 -30.67 24.63
N LEU A 21 -4.19 -30.10 24.47
CA LEU A 21 -4.42 -29.04 23.51
C LEU A 21 -3.59 -27.80 23.86
N THR A 22 -3.02 -27.17 22.83
CA THR A 22 -2.39 -25.86 23.02
C THR A 22 -3.46 -24.80 23.14
N ALA A 23 -3.17 -23.75 23.88
CA ALA A 23 -4.15 -22.70 24.12
C ALA A 23 -4.62 -21.90 22.89
N PRO A 24 -3.79 -21.70 21.85
CA PRO A 24 -4.29 -21.18 20.58
C PRO A 24 -5.43 -22.03 20.00
N ILE A 25 -5.35 -23.37 20.09
CA ILE A 25 -6.38 -24.28 19.57
C ILE A 25 -7.65 -24.25 20.44
N LEU A 26 -7.49 -24.23 21.77
CA LEU A 26 -8.58 -24.08 22.74
C LEU A 26 -9.42 -22.83 22.44
N ARG A 27 -8.77 -21.69 22.21
CA ARG A 27 -9.45 -20.44 21.83
C ARG A 27 -10.13 -20.50 20.48
N LEU A 28 -9.41 -21.01 19.48
CA LEU A 28 -9.88 -21.01 18.11
C LEU A 28 -11.14 -21.86 17.98
N THR A 29 -11.19 -23.00 18.66
CA THR A 29 -12.24 -24.03 18.45
C THR A 29 -13.25 -24.15 19.59
N GLY A 30 -12.90 -23.63 20.78
CA GLY A 30 -13.65 -23.82 22.01
C GLY A 30 -13.61 -25.25 22.58
N ILE A 31 -12.83 -26.16 22.00
CA ILE A 31 -12.73 -27.58 22.42
C ILE A 31 -11.76 -27.72 23.58
N ARG A 32 -12.18 -28.32 24.69
CA ARG A 32 -11.39 -28.57 25.90
C ARG A 32 -10.78 -29.98 25.91
N ASP A 33 -9.70 -30.19 26.67
CA ASP A 33 -9.12 -31.53 26.85
C ASP A 33 -10.14 -32.53 27.42
N GLU A 34 -11.11 -32.05 28.21
CA GLU A 34 -12.24 -32.82 28.74
C GLU A 34 -13.16 -33.35 27.62
N ASP A 35 -13.39 -32.56 26.57
CA ASP A 35 -14.21 -32.96 25.41
C ASP A 35 -13.55 -34.07 24.59
N LEU A 36 -12.23 -34.25 24.74
CA LEU A 36 -11.43 -35.25 24.03
C LEU A 36 -11.24 -36.55 24.83
N GLN A 37 -11.69 -36.60 26.09
CA GLN A 37 -11.59 -37.80 26.90
C GLN A 37 -12.47 -38.92 26.34
N GLY A 38 -11.87 -40.08 26.05
CA GLY A 38 -12.56 -41.21 25.43
C GLY A 38 -12.87 -41.04 23.93
N ALA A 39 -12.46 -39.92 23.32
CA ALA A 39 -12.53 -39.74 21.88
C ALA A 39 -11.56 -40.68 21.15
N PRO A 40 -11.89 -41.13 19.92
CA PRO A 40 -11.01 -41.96 19.11
C PRO A 40 -9.67 -41.24 18.85
N SER A 41 -8.60 -42.01 18.65
CA SER A 41 -7.33 -41.45 18.16
C SER A 41 -7.53 -40.77 16.81
N SER A 42 -6.64 -39.84 16.42
CA SER A 42 -6.77 -39.16 15.12
C SER A 42 -6.87 -40.12 13.93
N ARG A 43 -6.20 -41.29 13.99
CA ARG A 43 -6.31 -42.31 12.93
C ARG A 43 -7.67 -43.00 12.92
N GLU A 44 -8.20 -43.35 14.09
CA GLU A 44 -9.53 -43.99 14.20
C GLU A 44 -10.64 -43.01 13.81
N ALA A 45 -10.55 -41.75 14.23
CA ALA A 45 -11.48 -40.69 13.82
C ALA A 45 -11.52 -40.52 12.30
N VAL A 46 -10.34 -40.56 11.65
CA VAL A 46 -10.25 -40.49 10.19
C VAL A 46 -10.75 -41.77 9.52
N ALA A 47 -10.52 -42.96 10.08
CA ALA A 47 -11.10 -44.20 9.57
C ALA A 47 -12.64 -44.14 9.59
N LEU A 48 -13.24 -43.68 10.69
CA LEU A 48 -14.69 -43.46 10.80
C LEU A 48 -15.20 -42.43 9.79
N PHE A 49 -14.45 -41.34 9.59
CA PHE A 49 -14.79 -40.34 8.57
C PHE A 49 -14.70 -40.92 7.15
N VAL A 50 -13.70 -41.76 6.86
CA VAL A 50 -13.56 -42.42 5.56
C VAL A 50 -14.73 -43.39 5.33
N ASP A 51 -15.09 -44.21 6.31
CA ASP A 51 -16.25 -45.11 6.21
C ASP A 51 -17.56 -44.35 5.95
N PHE A 52 -17.68 -43.14 6.53
CA PHE A 52 -18.80 -42.24 6.26
C PHE A 52 -18.73 -41.63 4.86
N ALA A 53 -17.63 -40.96 4.53
CA ALA A 53 -17.50 -40.13 3.33
C ALA A 53 -17.36 -40.93 2.03
N PHE A 54 -16.87 -42.18 2.11
CA PHE A 54 -16.64 -43.05 0.95
C PHE A 54 -17.69 -44.16 0.78
N ARG A 55 -18.75 -44.16 1.61
CA ARG A 55 -19.81 -45.20 1.59
C ARG A 55 -20.38 -45.42 0.18
N ASP A 56 -20.57 -44.34 -0.57
CA ASP A 56 -21.14 -44.35 -1.93
C ASP A 56 -20.08 -44.13 -3.02
N GLY A 57 -18.80 -44.40 -2.72
CA GLY A 57 -17.65 -44.16 -3.60
C GLY A 57 -16.87 -42.89 -3.27
N PRO A 58 -15.80 -42.56 -4.03
CA PRO A 58 -14.90 -41.46 -3.71
C PRO A 58 -15.59 -40.07 -3.86
N PRO A 59 -15.71 -39.29 -2.77
CA PRO A 59 -16.39 -38.00 -2.80
C PRO A 59 -15.53 -36.89 -3.44
N CYS A 60 -16.15 -35.74 -3.71
CA CYS A 60 -15.44 -34.47 -3.91
C CYS A 60 -15.49 -33.70 -2.59
N PHE A 61 -14.34 -33.47 -1.96
CA PHE A 61 -14.26 -32.69 -0.73
C PHE A 61 -14.37 -31.21 -1.03
N VAL A 62 -15.45 -30.59 -0.55
CA VAL A 62 -15.66 -29.16 -0.63
C VAL A 62 -15.33 -28.55 0.72
N GLY A 63 -14.53 -27.48 0.73
CA GLY A 63 -14.21 -26.76 1.96
C GLY A 63 -13.62 -25.39 1.66
N HIS A 64 -13.40 -24.60 2.71
CA HIS A 64 -12.76 -23.30 2.60
C HIS A 64 -11.27 -23.45 2.92
N ASN A 65 -10.37 -23.20 1.94
CA ASN A 65 -8.96 -23.61 2.03
C ASN A 65 -8.78 -25.13 2.20
N VAL A 66 -9.64 -25.92 1.55
CA VAL A 66 -9.81 -27.38 1.76
C VAL A 66 -8.52 -28.20 1.67
N GLY A 67 -7.52 -27.73 0.92
CA GLY A 67 -6.22 -28.40 0.84
C GLY A 67 -5.52 -28.51 2.20
N PHE A 68 -5.76 -27.55 3.11
CA PHE A 68 -5.30 -27.61 4.48
C PHE A 68 -5.89 -28.83 5.19
N ASP A 69 -7.21 -28.96 5.26
CA ASP A 69 -7.91 -30.05 5.96
C ASP A 69 -7.57 -31.42 5.36
N VAL A 70 -7.58 -31.52 4.02
CA VAL A 70 -7.23 -32.76 3.31
C VAL A 70 -5.81 -33.22 3.64
N SER A 71 -4.84 -32.29 3.75
CA SER A 71 -3.47 -32.64 4.14
C SER A 71 -3.37 -33.26 5.54
N PHE A 72 -4.28 -32.91 6.47
CA PHE A 72 -4.32 -33.55 7.79
C PHE A 72 -4.96 -34.93 7.72
N LEU A 73 -6.05 -35.06 6.95
CA LEU A 73 -6.72 -36.35 6.75
C LEU A 73 -5.79 -37.36 6.07
N GLU A 74 -5.05 -36.96 5.04
CA GLU A 74 -4.07 -37.81 4.36
C GLU A 74 -2.94 -38.25 5.30
N ARG A 75 -2.40 -37.33 6.11
CA ARG A 75 -1.39 -37.66 7.15
C ARG A 75 -1.91 -38.62 8.21
N ALA A 76 -3.23 -38.61 8.46
CA ALA A 76 -3.89 -39.49 9.41
C ALA A 76 -4.36 -40.82 8.80
N GLY A 77 -4.15 -41.05 7.50
CA GLY A 77 -4.38 -42.34 6.84
C GLY A 77 -5.49 -42.36 5.77
N MET A 78 -6.07 -41.21 5.42
CA MET A 78 -6.96 -41.11 4.25
C MET A 78 -6.15 -41.28 2.95
N SER A 79 -6.74 -41.93 1.94
CA SER A 79 -6.09 -42.09 0.63
C SER A 79 -5.81 -40.75 -0.04
N THR A 80 -4.59 -40.61 -0.58
CA THR A 80 -4.15 -39.38 -1.25
C THR A 80 -4.85 -39.18 -2.58
N GLY A 81 -5.06 -37.91 -2.97
CA GLY A 81 -5.52 -37.56 -4.31
C GLY A 81 -7.04 -37.59 -4.50
N SER A 82 -7.79 -37.45 -3.39
CA SER A 82 -9.23 -37.20 -3.45
C SER A 82 -9.53 -35.90 -4.20
N ARG A 83 -10.65 -35.84 -4.92
CA ARG A 83 -11.07 -34.60 -5.61
C ARG A 83 -11.41 -33.55 -4.56
N THR A 84 -10.93 -32.33 -4.77
CA THR A 84 -11.18 -31.20 -3.87
C THR A 84 -11.74 -30.01 -4.62
N LEU A 85 -12.57 -29.21 -3.94
CA LEU A 85 -13.09 -27.94 -4.45
C LEU A 85 -13.00 -26.89 -3.34
N ASP A 86 -12.24 -25.83 -3.60
CA ASP A 86 -11.95 -24.80 -2.61
C ASP A 86 -12.86 -23.57 -2.80
N THR A 87 -13.68 -23.27 -1.81
CA THR A 87 -14.62 -22.14 -1.86
C THR A 87 -13.91 -20.79 -1.79
N ALA A 88 -12.73 -20.70 -1.16
CA ALA A 88 -11.94 -19.48 -1.14
C ALA A 88 -11.38 -19.16 -2.53
N GLU A 89 -10.89 -20.20 -3.23
CA GLU A 89 -10.42 -20.10 -4.60
C GLU A 89 -11.53 -19.72 -5.58
N LEU A 90 -12.70 -20.36 -5.47
CA LEU A 90 -13.87 -20.00 -6.28
C LEU A 90 -14.32 -18.57 -6.02
N ALA A 91 -14.41 -18.17 -4.74
CA ALA A 91 -14.75 -16.79 -4.37
C ALA A 91 -13.75 -15.79 -4.95
N SER A 92 -12.46 -16.14 -5.01
CA SER A 92 -11.45 -15.27 -5.62
C SER A 92 -11.70 -14.99 -7.09
N ILE A 93 -12.26 -15.96 -7.84
CA ILE A 93 -12.55 -15.80 -9.26
C ILE A 93 -13.89 -15.10 -9.47
N VAL A 94 -14.94 -15.56 -8.78
CA VAL A 94 -16.32 -15.11 -8.98
C VAL A 94 -16.58 -13.74 -8.32
N LEU A 95 -15.90 -13.45 -7.21
CA LEU A 95 -16.02 -12.20 -6.44
C LEU A 95 -14.66 -11.48 -6.38
N PRO A 96 -14.12 -11.03 -7.51
CA PRO A 96 -12.77 -10.48 -7.59
C PRO A 96 -12.55 -9.23 -6.70
N SER A 97 -13.62 -8.50 -6.38
CA SER A 97 -13.62 -7.26 -5.60
C SER A 97 -14.06 -7.43 -4.14
N ALA A 98 -14.19 -8.66 -3.64
CA ALA A 98 -14.56 -8.89 -2.24
C ALA A 98 -13.49 -8.33 -1.28
N SER A 99 -13.92 -7.63 -0.23
CA SER A 99 -13.01 -7.01 0.75
C SER A 99 -12.13 -8.03 1.49
N SER A 100 -12.64 -9.25 1.68
CA SER A 100 -11.91 -10.39 2.23
C SER A 100 -12.46 -11.70 1.66
N TYR A 101 -11.59 -12.69 1.51
CA TYR A 101 -11.97 -14.05 1.15
C TYR A 101 -12.10 -14.97 2.35
N ALA A 102 -12.06 -14.45 3.58
CA ALA A 102 -12.30 -15.26 4.77
C ALA A 102 -13.74 -15.77 4.80
N LEU A 103 -13.94 -17.05 5.13
CA LEU A 103 -15.25 -17.71 5.16
C LEU A 103 -16.32 -16.88 5.87
N GLN A 104 -16.01 -16.40 7.08
CA GLN A 104 -16.97 -15.65 7.90
C GLN A 104 -17.34 -14.30 7.26
N ARG A 105 -16.40 -13.65 6.56
CA ARG A 105 -16.70 -12.41 5.85
C ARG A 105 -17.55 -12.67 4.61
N LEU A 106 -17.22 -13.70 3.83
CA LEU A 106 -18.01 -14.10 2.66
C LEU A 106 -19.43 -14.54 3.07
N ALA A 107 -19.58 -15.25 4.18
CA ALA A 107 -20.86 -15.62 4.75
C ALA A 107 -21.66 -14.37 5.16
N ALA A 108 -21.05 -13.44 5.89
CA ALA A 108 -21.69 -12.19 6.30
C ALA A 108 -22.11 -11.34 5.09
N ASP A 109 -21.26 -11.19 4.08
CA ASP A 109 -21.55 -10.45 2.85
C ASP A 109 -22.69 -11.13 2.04
N ALA A 110 -22.81 -12.45 2.15
CA ALA A 110 -23.89 -13.24 1.58
C ALA A 110 -25.16 -13.33 2.47
N ALA A 111 -25.18 -12.64 3.62
CA ALA A 111 -26.23 -12.71 4.65
C ALA A 111 -26.50 -14.14 5.17
N ILE A 112 -25.45 -14.98 5.23
CA ILE A 112 -25.46 -16.32 5.81
C ILE A 112 -25.06 -16.19 7.28
N VAL A 113 -25.95 -16.60 8.19
CA VAL A 113 -25.70 -16.57 9.64
C VAL A 113 -25.26 -17.96 10.10
N PRO A 114 -24.01 -18.14 10.58
CA PRO A 114 -23.57 -19.41 11.14
C PRO A 114 -24.12 -19.60 12.57
N ASP A 115 -24.40 -20.85 12.96
CA ASP A 115 -24.87 -21.19 14.31
C ASP A 115 -23.74 -21.06 15.37
N ALA A 116 -22.50 -21.47 15.03
CA ALA A 116 -21.30 -21.21 15.84
C ALA A 116 -20.04 -21.12 14.95
N ALA A 117 -19.38 -19.96 14.90
CA ALA A 117 -18.15 -19.79 14.12
C ALA A 117 -17.00 -20.65 14.67
N HIS A 118 -16.14 -21.17 13.78
CA HIS A 118 -14.93 -21.95 14.13
C HIS A 118 -15.17 -23.34 14.74
N ARG A 119 -16.39 -23.87 14.60
CA ARG A 119 -16.70 -25.28 14.84
C ARG A 119 -16.67 -26.02 13.51
N ALA A 120 -16.01 -27.18 13.47
CA ALA A 120 -15.74 -27.89 12.21
C ALA A 120 -17.01 -28.20 11.40
N LEU A 121 -18.11 -28.62 12.05
CA LEU A 121 -19.37 -28.89 11.38
C LEU A 121 -20.04 -27.61 10.85
N ASP A 122 -20.03 -26.55 11.64
CA ASP A 122 -20.67 -25.28 11.28
C ASP A 122 -19.89 -24.57 10.15
N ASP A 123 -18.55 -24.64 10.17
CA ASP A 123 -17.71 -24.14 9.08
C ASP A 123 -17.89 -24.97 7.80
N ALA A 124 -18.10 -26.30 7.90
CA ALA A 124 -18.43 -27.14 6.76
C ALA A 124 -19.80 -26.80 6.16
N ILE A 125 -20.82 -26.61 7.00
CA ILE A 125 -22.16 -26.15 6.57
C ILE A 125 -22.06 -24.77 5.93
N THR A 126 -21.36 -23.83 6.57
CA THR A 126 -21.16 -22.46 6.06
C THR A 126 -20.45 -22.49 4.71
N SER A 127 -19.41 -23.32 4.56
CA SER A 127 -18.71 -23.52 3.28
C SER A 127 -19.64 -24.04 2.18
N ALA A 128 -20.54 -24.98 2.50
CA ALA A 128 -21.52 -25.48 1.54
C ALA A 128 -22.52 -24.38 1.11
N LEU A 129 -23.02 -23.58 2.07
CA LEU A 129 -23.91 -22.45 1.78
C LEU A 129 -23.22 -21.36 0.94
N VAL A 130 -21.95 -21.06 1.25
CA VAL A 130 -21.12 -20.15 0.45
C VAL A 130 -20.91 -20.71 -0.96
N LEU A 131 -20.66 -22.01 -1.13
CA LEU A 131 -20.57 -22.64 -2.45
C LEU A 131 -21.87 -22.43 -3.25
N GLY A 132 -23.04 -22.66 -2.64
CA GLY A 132 -24.34 -22.40 -3.27
C GLY A 132 -24.50 -20.94 -3.69
N HIS A 133 -24.04 -20.00 -2.87
CA HIS A 133 -24.02 -18.58 -3.19
C HIS A 133 -23.11 -18.25 -4.37
N LEU A 134 -21.89 -18.79 -4.40
CA LEU A 134 -20.95 -18.62 -5.51
C LEU A 134 -21.50 -19.22 -6.81
N ALA A 135 -22.17 -20.37 -6.75
CA ALA A 135 -22.79 -21.00 -7.91
C ALA A 135 -23.90 -20.13 -8.55
N ARG A 136 -24.69 -19.43 -7.72
CA ARG A 136 -25.71 -18.50 -8.21
C ARG A 136 -25.07 -17.34 -8.97
N ILE A 137 -24.06 -16.70 -8.39
CA ILE A 137 -23.36 -15.57 -9.01
C ILE A 137 -22.64 -16.03 -10.28
N ALA A 138 -21.99 -17.19 -10.26
CA ALA A 138 -21.30 -17.72 -11.42
C ALA A 138 -22.23 -17.90 -12.63
N ARG A 139 -23.51 -18.26 -12.45
CA ARG A 139 -24.45 -18.41 -13.59
C ARG A 139 -24.80 -17.08 -14.26
N GLU A 140 -24.72 -15.98 -13.52
CA GLU A 140 -25.03 -14.64 -14.03
C GLU A 140 -23.92 -14.13 -14.96
N LEU A 141 -22.77 -14.81 -14.99
CA LEU A 141 -21.67 -14.48 -15.88
C LEU A 141 -21.99 -14.88 -17.34
N PRO A 142 -21.49 -14.12 -18.32
CA PRO A 142 -21.66 -14.44 -19.74
C PRO A 142 -21.16 -15.86 -20.09
N PRO A 143 -21.90 -16.64 -20.92
CA PRO A 143 -21.52 -18.01 -21.25
C PRO A 143 -20.15 -18.17 -21.91
N ASP A 144 -19.72 -17.19 -22.71
CA ASP A 144 -18.41 -17.15 -23.35
C ASP A 144 -17.28 -16.98 -22.33
N ILE A 145 -17.47 -16.11 -21.33
CA ILE A 145 -16.54 -15.93 -20.21
C ILE A 145 -16.46 -17.19 -19.36
N LEU A 146 -17.60 -17.80 -19.04
CA LEU A 146 -17.65 -19.06 -18.28
C LEU A 146 -16.95 -20.20 -19.01
N GLY A 147 -17.15 -20.32 -20.32
CA GLY A 147 -16.48 -21.34 -21.14
C GLY A 147 -14.96 -21.21 -21.10
N GLU A 148 -14.45 -19.98 -21.16
CA GLU A 148 -13.02 -19.72 -21.03
C GLU A 148 -12.48 -19.97 -19.62
N ILE A 149 -13.18 -19.48 -18.58
CA ILE A 149 -12.81 -19.73 -17.19
C ILE A 149 -12.76 -21.24 -16.94
N ALA A 150 -13.71 -22.01 -17.47
CA ALA A 150 -13.73 -23.46 -17.36
C ALA A 150 -12.49 -24.12 -17.99
N ALA A 151 -12.05 -23.65 -19.17
CA ALA A 151 -10.86 -24.17 -19.84
C ALA A 151 -9.57 -23.84 -19.07
N LEU A 152 -9.41 -22.59 -18.63
CA LEU A 152 -8.24 -22.16 -17.83
C LEU A 152 -8.20 -22.83 -16.46
N SER A 153 -9.37 -23.11 -15.88
CA SER A 153 -9.49 -23.77 -14.57
C SER A 153 -8.99 -25.21 -14.56
N GLU A 154 -8.70 -25.83 -15.71
CA GLU A 154 -8.02 -27.14 -15.75
C GLU A 154 -6.61 -27.09 -15.13
N LEU A 155 -5.91 -25.96 -15.27
CA LEU A 155 -4.62 -25.72 -14.59
C LEU A 155 -4.78 -25.44 -13.10
N ILE A 156 -5.99 -25.04 -12.68
CA ILE A 156 -6.31 -24.81 -11.28
C ILE A 156 -6.65 -26.14 -10.61
N GLY A 157 -7.61 -26.87 -11.15
CA GLY A 157 -7.96 -28.19 -10.71
C GLY A 157 -9.23 -28.73 -11.39
N PRO A 158 -9.35 -30.05 -11.54
CA PRO A 158 -10.43 -30.67 -12.31
C PRO A 158 -11.82 -30.37 -11.74
N SER A 159 -11.96 -30.28 -10.41
CA SER A 159 -13.23 -29.93 -9.76
C SER A 159 -13.63 -28.47 -10.02
N THR A 160 -12.65 -27.55 -9.99
CA THR A 160 -12.87 -26.13 -10.29
C THR A 160 -13.28 -25.96 -11.76
N ALA A 161 -12.62 -26.66 -12.68
CA ALA A 161 -13.00 -26.69 -14.09
C ALA A 161 -14.41 -27.26 -14.31
N GLN A 162 -14.75 -28.35 -13.59
CA GLN A 162 -16.09 -28.93 -13.63
C GLN A 162 -17.16 -27.95 -13.13
N PHE A 163 -16.91 -27.26 -12.02
CA PHE A 163 -17.81 -26.22 -11.50
C PHE A 163 -18.13 -25.18 -12.59
N PHE A 164 -17.12 -24.61 -13.24
CA PHE A 164 -17.37 -23.60 -14.27
C PHE A 164 -18.00 -24.17 -15.55
N ARG A 165 -17.71 -25.42 -15.93
CA ARG A 165 -18.43 -26.09 -17.05
C ARG A 165 -19.92 -26.22 -16.78
N GLU A 166 -20.28 -26.64 -15.57
CA GLU A 166 -21.68 -26.78 -15.17
C GLU A 166 -22.40 -25.44 -15.11
N ALA A 167 -21.71 -24.38 -14.65
CA ALA A 167 -22.21 -23.01 -14.69
C ALA A 167 -22.44 -22.56 -16.16
N ALA A 168 -21.46 -22.75 -17.04
CA ALA A 168 -21.56 -22.42 -18.46
C ALA A 168 -22.74 -23.14 -19.15
N ALA A 169 -22.90 -24.44 -18.89
CA ALA A 169 -24.00 -25.25 -19.44
C ALA A 169 -25.38 -24.79 -18.92
N THR A 170 -25.44 -24.31 -17.68
CA THR A 170 -26.67 -23.77 -17.10
C THR A 170 -27.01 -22.40 -17.70
N ALA A 171 -26.05 -21.47 -17.71
CA ALA A 171 -26.21 -20.14 -18.32
C ALA A 171 -26.60 -20.23 -19.80
N THR A 172 -26.02 -21.17 -20.55
CA THR A 172 -26.39 -21.41 -21.96
C THR A 172 -27.84 -21.89 -22.08
N ARG A 173 -28.28 -22.86 -21.27
CA ARG A 173 -29.68 -23.34 -21.32
C ARG A 173 -30.68 -22.23 -20.97
N GLU A 174 -30.37 -21.42 -19.96
CA GLU A 174 -31.21 -20.31 -19.52
C GLU A 174 -31.33 -19.24 -20.63
N ALA A 175 -30.22 -18.87 -21.29
CA ALA A 175 -30.23 -17.95 -22.42
C ALA A 175 -31.13 -18.44 -23.58
N TRP A 176 -31.07 -19.73 -23.91
CA TRP A 176 -31.89 -20.34 -24.97
C TRP A 176 -33.37 -20.45 -24.59
N SER A 177 -33.67 -20.66 -23.30
CA SER A 177 -35.05 -20.67 -22.82
C SER A 177 -35.68 -19.27 -22.75
N GLY A 178 -34.88 -18.23 -22.47
CA GLY A 178 -35.32 -16.83 -22.49
C GLY A 178 -35.55 -16.27 -23.90
N GLU A 179 -34.80 -16.73 -24.91
CA GLU A 179 -35.00 -16.36 -26.32
C GLU A 179 -36.29 -16.93 -26.94
N SER A 180 -36.94 -17.92 -26.31
CA SER A 180 -38.18 -18.52 -26.82
C SER A 180 -39.41 -17.62 -26.68
N GLU A 181 -39.39 -16.61 -25.79
CA GLU A 181 -40.49 -15.65 -25.64
C GLU A 181 -40.37 -14.41 -26.54
N HIS A 182 -39.24 -14.21 -27.24
CA HIS A 182 -39.04 -13.07 -28.15
C HIS A 182 -38.49 -13.53 -29.51
N ARG A 183 -39.31 -14.28 -30.28
CA ARG A 183 -39.07 -14.47 -31.72
C ARG A 183 -39.37 -13.18 -32.48
N GLY A 184 -38.33 -12.36 -32.68
CA GLY A 184 -38.41 -11.17 -33.53
C GLY A 184 -37.06 -10.47 -33.73
N GLY A 185 -36.11 -11.12 -34.41
CA GLY A 185 -34.93 -10.47 -34.98
C GLY A 185 -33.59 -10.90 -34.38
N LEU A 186 -32.71 -11.45 -35.22
CA LEU A 186 -31.31 -11.74 -34.91
C LEU A 186 -30.58 -10.48 -34.41
N PRO A 187 -29.87 -10.50 -33.27
CA PRO A 187 -28.80 -9.57 -33.01
C PRO A 187 -27.46 -10.23 -33.39
N ARG A 188 -27.02 -10.03 -34.64
CA ARG A 188 -25.59 -9.99 -34.92
C ARG A 188 -25.08 -8.62 -34.49
N SER A 189 -24.63 -8.50 -33.26
CA SER A 189 -23.75 -7.41 -32.86
C SER A 189 -22.63 -7.97 -31.99
N ALA A 190 -21.41 -7.86 -32.50
CA ALA A 190 -20.20 -7.74 -31.67
C ALA A 190 -20.48 -6.79 -30.50
N PRO A 191 -19.72 -6.88 -29.37
CA PRO A 191 -19.80 -5.86 -28.34
C PRO A 191 -19.46 -4.51 -28.97
N ARG A 192 -20.51 -3.78 -29.38
CA ARG A 192 -20.44 -2.36 -29.59
C ARG A 192 -20.10 -1.86 -28.20
N GLY A 193 -18.85 -1.44 -28.03
CA GLY A 193 -18.56 -0.44 -27.03
C GLY A 193 -19.70 0.56 -27.12
N ILE A 194 -20.38 0.77 -25.98
CA ILE A 194 -21.28 1.89 -25.84
C ILE A 194 -20.41 3.07 -26.24
N ALA A 195 -20.62 3.55 -27.47
CA ALA A 195 -20.33 4.90 -27.80
C ALA A 195 -21.18 5.64 -26.78
N MET A 196 -20.54 6.09 -25.70
CA MET A 196 -20.95 7.36 -25.15
C MET A 196 -21.07 8.24 -26.36
N ASP A 197 -22.28 8.73 -26.60
CA ASP A 197 -22.45 9.87 -27.49
C ASP A 197 -21.27 10.78 -27.19
N ARG A 198 -20.42 10.95 -28.21
CA ARG A 198 -19.58 12.12 -28.26
C ARG A 198 -20.60 13.24 -28.13
N LEU A 199 -20.72 13.83 -26.94
CA LEU A 199 -21.08 15.23 -26.86
C LEU A 199 -20.11 15.88 -27.85
N PRO A 200 -20.59 16.34 -29.02
CA PRO A 200 -19.73 16.99 -29.98
C PRO A 200 -19.09 18.13 -29.22
N GLY A 201 -17.78 18.29 -29.38
CA GLY A 201 -17.00 19.28 -28.65
C GLY A 201 -17.83 20.54 -28.45
N ALA A 202 -18.11 20.85 -27.18
CA ALA A 202 -18.66 22.13 -26.82
C ALA A 202 -17.58 23.16 -27.16
N ALA A 203 -17.56 23.57 -28.43
CA ALA A 203 -17.26 24.93 -28.78
C ALA A 203 -17.98 25.78 -27.74
N ARG A 204 -17.22 26.61 -27.01
CA ARG A 204 -17.74 27.56 -26.04
C ARG A 204 -18.91 28.32 -26.69
N SER A 205 -20.14 27.86 -26.46
CA SER A 205 -21.35 28.58 -26.80
C SER A 205 -21.69 29.41 -25.58
N GLU A 206 -21.51 30.72 -25.71
CA GLU A 206 -22.04 31.68 -24.76
C GLU A 206 -23.58 31.55 -24.77
N GLY A 207 -24.14 30.98 -23.70
CA GLY A 207 -25.58 31.00 -23.44
C GLY A 207 -26.02 30.04 -22.33
N PRO A 208 -27.20 30.28 -21.75
CA PRO A 208 -27.52 31.36 -20.82
C PRO A 208 -27.01 31.04 -19.39
N HIS A 209 -26.58 32.07 -18.66
CA HIS A 209 -26.14 32.01 -17.27
C HIS A 209 -26.96 31.03 -16.41
N VAL A 210 -26.37 29.87 -16.09
CA VAL A 210 -26.77 29.09 -14.91
C VAL A 210 -26.69 30.06 -13.74
N ALA A 211 -27.81 30.23 -13.04
CA ALA A 211 -27.88 31.12 -11.89
C ALA A 211 -26.68 30.84 -10.98
N ARG A 212 -25.79 31.81 -10.82
CA ARG A 212 -24.63 31.73 -9.93
C ARG A 212 -25.16 31.31 -8.56
N ARG A 213 -24.96 30.04 -8.19
CA ARG A 213 -25.13 29.60 -6.81
C ARG A 213 -24.24 30.50 -5.96
N SER A 214 -24.75 30.94 -4.82
CA SER A 214 -23.96 31.76 -3.89
C SER A 214 -22.63 31.06 -3.62
N PRO A 215 -21.49 31.79 -3.64
CA PRO A 215 -20.19 31.18 -3.41
C PRO A 215 -20.20 30.42 -2.08
N LEU A 216 -19.68 29.19 -2.09
CA LEU A 216 -19.49 28.40 -0.88
C LEU A 216 -18.55 29.17 0.05
N SER A 217 -19.10 29.80 1.08
CA SER A 217 -18.29 30.41 2.14
C SER A 217 -17.95 29.33 3.16
N VAL A 218 -16.65 29.15 3.44
CA VAL A 218 -16.15 28.19 4.43
C VAL A 218 -16.88 28.32 5.78
N ASP A 219 -17.06 29.55 6.27
CA ASP A 219 -17.75 29.82 7.55
C ASP A 219 -19.20 29.30 7.56
N SER A 220 -19.92 29.47 6.44
CA SER A 220 -21.30 29.00 6.31
C SER A 220 -21.41 27.47 6.22
N VAL A 221 -20.38 26.82 5.68
CA VAL A 221 -20.36 25.36 5.48
C VAL A 221 -20.16 24.62 6.80
N PHE A 222 -19.24 25.10 7.64
CA PHE A 222 -18.87 24.51 8.92
C PHE A 222 -19.60 25.14 10.13
N ALA A 223 -20.68 25.89 9.90
CA ALA A 223 -21.53 26.37 10.98
C ALA A 223 -22.26 25.20 11.66
N ALA A 224 -22.61 25.36 12.93
CA ALA A 224 -23.30 24.33 13.74
C ALA A 224 -24.65 23.89 13.14
N ASP A 225 -25.30 24.75 12.35
CA ASP A 225 -26.53 24.48 11.60
C ASP A 225 -26.31 24.46 10.08
N GLY A 226 -25.06 24.44 9.64
CA GLY A 226 -24.64 24.51 8.24
C GLY A 226 -24.98 23.26 7.40
N PRO A 227 -24.70 23.29 6.10
CA PRO A 227 -24.90 22.16 5.18
C PRO A 227 -24.33 20.82 5.67
N LEU A 228 -23.13 20.83 6.28
CA LEU A 228 -22.50 19.60 6.78
C LEU A 228 -23.25 19.03 7.98
N ALA A 229 -23.65 19.87 8.93
CA ALA A 229 -24.43 19.45 10.10
C ALA A 229 -25.77 18.83 9.72
N ARG A 230 -26.40 19.31 8.64
CA ARG A 230 -27.70 18.81 8.17
C ARG A 230 -27.62 17.51 7.38
N SER A 231 -26.50 17.24 6.71
CA SER A 231 -26.40 16.15 5.73
C SER A 231 -25.45 15.02 6.14
N LEU A 232 -24.46 15.26 7.00
CA LEU A 232 -23.49 14.26 7.42
C LEU A 232 -23.84 13.74 8.82
N ALA A 233 -24.26 12.47 8.88
CA ALA A 233 -24.49 11.78 10.14
C ALA A 233 -23.18 11.72 10.96
N GLY A 234 -23.22 12.18 12.21
CA GLY A 234 -22.04 12.25 13.08
C GLY A 234 -21.12 13.45 12.83
N TYR A 235 -21.56 14.47 12.09
CA TYR A 235 -20.87 15.76 12.06
C TYR A 235 -20.86 16.40 13.44
N GLU A 236 -19.70 16.94 13.82
CA GLU A 236 -19.54 17.73 15.03
C GLU A 236 -18.90 19.07 14.68
N ASP A 237 -19.42 20.12 15.31
CA ASP A 237 -18.83 21.44 15.25
C ASP A 237 -17.44 21.44 15.90
N ARG A 238 -16.41 21.84 15.15
CA ARG A 238 -15.02 21.92 15.62
C ARG A 238 -14.41 23.25 15.20
N GLN A 239 -14.02 24.05 16.20
CA GLN A 239 -13.41 25.35 15.96
C GLN A 239 -12.08 25.21 15.19
N GLU A 240 -11.28 24.21 15.56
CA GLU A 240 -9.99 23.89 14.94
C GLU A 240 -10.14 23.57 13.44
N GLN A 241 -11.25 22.92 13.07
CA GLN A 241 -11.55 22.60 11.67
C GLN A 241 -11.86 23.86 10.86
N ARG A 242 -12.65 24.78 11.43
CA ARG A 242 -12.96 26.07 10.81
C ARG A 242 -11.73 26.94 10.66
N GLU A 243 -10.93 27.07 11.71
CA GLU A 243 -9.69 27.87 11.68
C GLU A 243 -8.75 27.39 10.56
N LEU A 244 -8.58 26.07 10.43
CA LEU A 244 -7.80 25.50 9.33
C LEU A 244 -8.41 25.83 7.96
N ALA A 245 -9.72 25.62 7.79
CA ALA A 245 -10.38 25.84 6.52
C ALA A 245 -10.34 27.32 6.08
N VAL A 246 -10.52 28.25 7.02
CA VAL A 246 -10.44 29.70 6.77
C VAL A 246 -9.02 30.12 6.40
N ALA A 247 -8.00 29.57 7.07
CA ALA A 247 -6.62 29.84 6.70
C ALA A 247 -6.27 29.34 5.29
N ILE A 248 -6.79 28.16 4.90
CA ILE A 248 -6.62 27.61 3.56
C ILE A 248 -7.34 28.49 2.52
N GLU A 249 -8.58 28.89 2.79
CA GLU A 249 -9.36 29.77 1.90
C GLU A 249 -8.62 31.10 1.65
N ARG A 250 -8.08 31.71 2.72
CA ARG A 250 -7.26 32.93 2.61
C ARG A 250 -5.98 32.69 1.79
N THR A 251 -5.29 31.58 2.03
CA THR A 251 -4.06 31.24 1.29
C THR A 251 -4.35 31.05 -0.21
N PHE A 252 -5.47 30.42 -0.57
CA PHE A 252 -5.90 30.30 -1.97
C PHE A 252 -6.23 31.66 -2.59
N ALA A 253 -6.90 32.53 -1.84
CA ALA A 253 -7.25 33.88 -2.31
C ALA A 253 -6.01 34.78 -2.50
N ASP A 254 -5.13 34.83 -1.50
CA ASP A 254 -3.98 35.75 -1.46
C ASP A 254 -2.76 35.19 -2.20
N GLY A 255 -2.67 33.87 -2.35
CA GLY A 255 -1.49 33.16 -2.84
C GLY A 255 -0.43 32.96 -1.75
N GLY A 256 0.64 32.25 -2.10
CA GLY A 256 1.75 31.95 -1.18
C GLY A 256 1.71 30.53 -0.62
N ALA A 257 2.30 30.32 0.56
CA ALA A 257 2.42 29.00 1.17
C ALA A 257 1.91 29.00 2.61
N LEU A 258 1.20 27.94 3.00
CA LEU A 258 0.74 27.71 4.37
C LEU A 258 1.28 26.36 4.86
N VAL A 259 1.91 26.35 6.03
CA VAL A 259 2.26 25.14 6.78
C VAL A 259 1.34 25.03 7.99
N ALA A 260 0.37 24.14 7.91
CA ALA A 260 -0.66 23.97 8.92
C ALA A 260 -0.56 22.62 9.64
N GLU A 261 -0.33 22.66 10.95
CA GLU A 261 -0.50 21.49 11.81
C GLU A 261 -1.93 21.42 12.32
N ALA A 262 -2.60 20.29 12.05
CA ALA A 262 -3.94 20.01 12.53
C ALA A 262 -4.02 18.61 13.10
N GLY A 263 -4.24 18.53 14.42
CA GLY A 263 -4.23 17.31 15.20
C GLY A 263 -5.14 16.21 14.64
N THR A 264 -4.95 15.00 15.15
CA THR A 264 -5.85 13.89 14.84
C THR A 264 -7.28 14.25 15.27
N GLY A 265 -8.27 13.84 14.47
CA GLY A 265 -9.69 14.12 14.76
C GLY A 265 -10.21 15.50 14.34
N VAL A 266 -9.36 16.46 13.99
CA VAL A 266 -9.81 17.80 13.50
C VAL A 266 -10.71 17.67 12.26
N GLY A 267 -10.53 16.64 11.45
CA GLY A 267 -11.21 16.51 10.16
C GLY A 267 -10.51 17.30 9.05
N LYS A 268 -9.17 17.19 9.00
CA LYS A 268 -8.28 17.81 8.00
C LYS A 268 -8.80 17.65 6.57
N SER A 269 -9.24 16.45 6.23
CA SER A 269 -9.71 16.13 4.88
C SER A 269 -10.87 16.99 4.43
N MET A 270 -11.82 17.26 5.32
CA MET A 270 -12.92 18.18 5.02
C MET A 270 -12.45 19.63 5.03
N ALA A 271 -11.56 20.00 5.96
CA ALA A 271 -11.06 21.37 6.10
C ALA A 271 -10.34 21.89 4.85
N TYR A 272 -9.59 21.04 4.14
CA TYR A 272 -8.99 21.43 2.86
C TYR A 272 -9.91 21.16 1.65
N ALA A 273 -10.83 20.20 1.73
CA ALA A 273 -11.71 19.87 0.60
C ALA A 273 -12.79 20.93 0.35
N VAL A 274 -13.32 21.56 1.40
CA VAL A 274 -14.30 22.65 1.26
C VAL A 274 -13.75 23.86 0.49
N PRO A 275 -12.62 24.48 0.88
CA PRO A 275 -12.04 25.59 0.12
C PRO A 275 -11.57 25.15 -1.26
N ALA A 276 -11.14 23.89 -1.45
CA ALA A 276 -10.83 23.36 -2.78
C ALA A 276 -12.08 23.32 -3.69
N LEU A 277 -13.22 22.84 -3.20
CA LEU A 277 -14.48 22.87 -3.93
C LEU A 277 -14.95 24.30 -4.21
N ALA A 278 -14.80 25.22 -3.25
CA ALA A 278 -15.16 26.62 -3.43
C ALA A 278 -14.33 27.29 -4.53
N SER A 279 -13.01 27.06 -4.55
CA SER A 279 -12.10 27.58 -5.59
C SER A 279 -12.40 26.96 -6.96
N ALA A 280 -12.68 25.64 -6.98
CA ALA A 280 -13.10 24.94 -8.20
C ALA A 280 -14.41 25.46 -8.79
N GLN A 281 -15.38 25.87 -7.96
CA GLN A 281 -16.60 26.53 -8.43
C GLN A 281 -16.33 27.92 -9.03
N MET A 282 -15.25 28.59 -8.62
CA MET A 282 -14.79 29.86 -9.20
C MET A 282 -13.96 29.66 -10.49
N GLY A 283 -13.71 28.41 -10.89
CA GLY A 283 -12.98 28.06 -12.10
C GLY A 283 -11.49 27.83 -11.91
N GLU A 284 -10.99 27.84 -10.67
CA GLU A 284 -9.59 27.54 -10.33
C GLU A 284 -9.40 26.03 -10.14
N ARG A 285 -8.31 25.46 -10.66
CA ARG A 285 -8.00 24.05 -10.54
C ARG A 285 -7.19 23.78 -9.26
N VAL A 286 -7.51 22.66 -8.62
CA VAL A 286 -6.86 22.25 -7.37
C VAL A 286 -6.30 20.84 -7.49
N ILE A 287 -5.04 20.66 -7.11
CA ILE A 287 -4.45 19.33 -6.91
C ILE A 287 -4.45 19.02 -5.41
N ILE A 288 -4.97 17.86 -5.04
CA ILE A 288 -4.85 17.33 -3.68
C ILE A 288 -3.93 16.11 -3.71
N SER A 289 -2.82 16.20 -3.00
CA SER A 289 -1.81 15.16 -2.91
C SER A 289 -1.82 14.51 -1.54
N THR A 290 -1.99 13.19 -1.48
CA THR A 290 -1.92 12.41 -0.23
C THR A 290 -0.67 11.51 -0.22
N HIS A 291 -0.24 11.07 0.96
CA HIS A 291 0.93 10.18 1.05
C HIS A 291 0.66 8.76 0.50
N THR A 292 -0.53 8.18 0.73
CA THR A 292 -0.80 6.77 0.43
C THR A 292 -2.04 6.55 -0.45
N LEU A 293 -2.02 5.49 -1.26
CA LEU A 293 -3.16 5.09 -2.09
C LEU A 293 -4.46 4.84 -1.28
N PRO A 294 -4.43 4.20 -0.10
CA PRO A 294 -5.64 4.07 0.72
C PRO A 294 -6.24 5.40 1.17
N LEU A 295 -5.41 6.39 1.55
CA LEU A 295 -5.90 7.74 1.89
C LEU A 295 -6.49 8.43 0.66
N GLN A 296 -5.84 8.29 -0.50
CA GLN A 296 -6.36 8.77 -1.78
C GLN A 296 -7.73 8.16 -2.11
N ASP A 297 -7.88 6.83 -1.96
CA ASP A 297 -9.13 6.12 -2.20
C ASP A 297 -10.23 6.51 -1.19
N GLN A 298 -9.88 6.69 0.08
CA GLN A 298 -10.82 7.19 1.09
C GLN A 298 -11.36 8.57 0.73
N LEU A 299 -10.48 9.49 0.33
CA LEU A 299 -10.87 10.86 -0.02
C LEU A 299 -11.83 10.87 -1.22
N VAL A 300 -11.56 10.09 -2.26
CA VAL A 300 -12.34 10.11 -3.52
C VAL A 300 -13.60 9.26 -3.46
N ARG A 301 -13.61 8.13 -2.74
CA ARG A 301 -14.76 7.21 -2.68
C ARG A 301 -15.76 7.55 -1.58
N LYS A 302 -15.33 8.29 -0.54
CA LYS A 302 -16.15 8.58 0.63
C LYS A 302 -16.25 10.07 0.91
N ASP A 303 -15.13 10.72 1.19
CA ASP A 303 -15.15 12.06 1.80
C ASP A 303 -15.61 13.14 0.82
N LEU A 304 -15.01 13.23 -0.38
CA LEU A 304 -15.41 14.20 -1.41
C LEU A 304 -16.84 13.96 -1.93
N PRO A 305 -17.29 12.73 -2.27
CA PRO A 305 -18.68 12.51 -2.67
C PRO A 305 -19.69 12.90 -1.60
N ALA A 306 -19.42 12.58 -0.33
CA ALA A 306 -20.30 12.96 0.77
C ALA A 306 -20.35 14.49 0.94
N LEU A 307 -19.22 15.17 0.76
CA LEU A 307 -19.12 16.62 0.79
C LEU A 307 -19.86 17.27 -0.39
N GLN A 308 -19.67 16.77 -1.61
CA GLN A 308 -20.38 17.25 -2.80
C GLN A 308 -21.90 17.09 -2.66
N ALA A 309 -22.36 15.95 -2.12
CA ALA A 309 -23.77 15.72 -1.85
C ALA A 309 -24.33 16.72 -0.81
N ALA A 310 -23.60 16.96 0.30
CA ALA A 310 -24.00 17.90 1.34
C ALA A 310 -24.04 19.36 0.84
N LEU A 311 -23.12 19.74 -0.04
CA LEU A 311 -23.01 21.09 -0.59
C LEU A 311 -23.81 21.29 -1.88
N GLY A 312 -24.40 20.22 -2.43
CA GLY A 312 -25.01 20.21 -3.76
C GLY A 312 -24.03 20.56 -4.89
N SER A 313 -22.73 20.33 -4.70
CA SER A 313 -21.68 20.70 -5.66
C SER A 313 -21.57 19.69 -6.80
N ASP A 314 -21.43 20.20 -8.03
CA ASP A 314 -21.25 19.45 -9.28
C ASP A 314 -19.81 19.54 -9.82
N VAL A 315 -18.87 20.04 -9.01
CA VAL A 315 -17.45 20.14 -9.35
C VAL A 315 -16.90 18.78 -9.79
N SER A 316 -16.23 18.73 -10.94
CA SER A 316 -15.60 17.50 -11.42
C SER A 316 -14.37 17.14 -10.60
N VAL A 317 -14.35 15.92 -10.06
CA VAL A 317 -13.24 15.35 -9.30
C VAL A 317 -12.72 14.12 -10.04
N ALA A 318 -11.40 14.03 -10.23
CA ALA A 318 -10.75 12.85 -10.78
C ALA A 318 -9.64 12.34 -9.86
N VAL A 319 -9.39 11.03 -9.93
CA VAL A 319 -8.27 10.37 -9.24
C VAL A 319 -7.25 9.88 -10.26
N LEU A 320 -5.98 10.22 -10.04
CA LEU A 320 -4.90 9.71 -10.87
C LEU A 320 -3.83 9.04 -10.01
N LYS A 321 -3.52 7.79 -10.35
CA LYS A 321 -2.52 6.96 -9.67
C LYS A 321 -1.31 6.73 -10.59
N GLY A 322 -0.23 6.21 -10.03
CA GLY A 322 0.91 5.74 -10.83
C GLY A 322 0.47 4.65 -11.82
N ARG A 323 1.09 4.59 -13.01
CA ARG A 323 0.66 3.72 -14.13
C ARG A 323 0.54 2.24 -13.78
N SER A 324 1.39 1.73 -12.90
CA SER A 324 1.39 0.34 -12.43
C SER A 324 0.12 -0.04 -11.67
N ASN A 325 -0.75 0.90 -11.32
CA ASN A 325 -2.04 0.64 -10.70
C ASN A 325 -3.14 0.33 -11.73
N TYR A 326 -2.91 0.54 -13.02
CA TYR A 326 -3.91 0.31 -14.06
C TYR A 326 -3.64 -0.96 -14.86
N LEU A 327 -4.68 -1.75 -15.11
CA LEU A 327 -4.61 -2.88 -16.02
C LEU A 327 -4.23 -2.41 -17.43
N CYS A 328 -3.26 -3.08 -18.06
CA CYS A 328 -2.92 -2.88 -19.45
C CYS A 328 -3.60 -3.95 -20.31
N PRO A 329 -4.63 -3.62 -21.13
CA PRO A 329 -5.35 -4.62 -21.91
C PRO A 329 -4.45 -5.45 -22.83
N ARG A 330 -3.39 -4.83 -23.39
CA ARG A 330 -2.40 -5.52 -24.24
C ARG A 330 -1.62 -6.58 -23.48
N ARG A 331 -1.00 -6.21 -22.35
CA ARG A 331 -0.17 -7.12 -21.57
C ARG A 331 -1.00 -8.23 -20.95
N TRP A 332 -2.22 -7.89 -20.52
CA TRP A 332 -3.21 -8.86 -20.11
C TRP A 332 -3.53 -9.87 -21.22
N GLN A 333 -3.77 -9.41 -22.46
CA GLN A 333 -4.04 -10.31 -23.60
C GLN A 333 -2.86 -11.22 -23.93
N ILE A 334 -1.62 -10.74 -23.75
CA ILE A 334 -0.41 -11.56 -23.90
C ILE A 334 -0.38 -12.67 -22.83
N LEU A 335 -0.59 -12.32 -21.55
CA LEU A 335 -0.60 -13.31 -20.47
C LEU A 335 -1.72 -14.33 -20.68
N ARG A 336 -2.92 -13.88 -21.03
CA ARG A 336 -4.08 -14.73 -21.34
C ARG A 336 -3.77 -15.78 -22.41
N GLY A 337 -2.96 -15.44 -23.42
CA GLY A 337 -2.56 -16.37 -24.47
C GLY A 337 -1.39 -17.31 -24.11
N ALA A 338 -0.74 -17.10 -22.97
CA ALA A 338 0.48 -17.78 -22.57
C ALA A 338 0.42 -18.27 -21.11
N VAL A 339 -0.78 -18.62 -20.62
CA VAL A 339 -0.98 -19.15 -19.28
C VAL A 339 -0.38 -20.56 -19.19
N THR A 340 0.49 -20.79 -18.22
CA THR A 340 1.24 -22.03 -18.03
C THR A 340 1.07 -22.68 -16.67
N ASN A 341 0.64 -21.91 -15.66
CA ASN A 341 0.56 -22.39 -14.28
C ASN A 341 -0.74 -21.96 -13.57
N ARG A 342 -0.97 -22.52 -12.39
CA ARG A 342 -2.17 -22.31 -11.58
C ARG A 342 -2.40 -20.86 -11.16
N GLU A 343 -1.33 -20.13 -10.80
CA GLU A 343 -1.45 -18.74 -10.36
C GLU A 343 -1.79 -17.80 -11.52
N GLU A 344 -1.16 -18.00 -12.68
CA GLU A 344 -1.50 -17.33 -13.94
C GLU A 344 -2.94 -17.60 -14.35
N ALA A 345 -3.40 -18.85 -14.26
CA ALA A 345 -4.77 -19.21 -14.59
C ALA A 345 -5.77 -18.49 -13.67
N ARG A 346 -5.50 -18.49 -12.36
CA ARG A 346 -6.34 -17.83 -11.35
C ARG A 346 -6.46 -16.33 -11.60
N ILE A 347 -5.34 -15.62 -11.78
CA ILE A 347 -5.37 -14.17 -12.00
C ILE A 347 -6.07 -13.82 -13.32
N VAL A 348 -5.89 -14.62 -14.39
CA VAL A 348 -6.59 -14.41 -15.66
C VAL A 348 -8.09 -14.66 -15.49
N CYS A 349 -8.52 -15.75 -14.84
CA CYS A 349 -9.93 -16.01 -14.54
C CYS A 349 -10.56 -14.89 -13.69
N LYS A 350 -9.89 -14.47 -12.61
CA LYS A 350 -10.32 -13.36 -11.74
C LYS A 350 -10.49 -12.06 -12.53
N THR A 351 -9.52 -11.73 -13.37
CA THR A 351 -9.56 -10.50 -14.17
C THR A 351 -10.52 -10.59 -15.36
N LEU A 352 -10.81 -11.79 -15.90
CA LEU A 352 -11.89 -12.00 -16.88
C LEU A 352 -13.25 -11.59 -16.29
N VAL A 353 -13.55 -12.04 -15.07
CA VAL A 353 -14.78 -11.66 -14.36
C VAL A 353 -14.81 -10.16 -14.07
N TRP A 354 -13.74 -9.63 -13.47
CA TRP A 354 -13.65 -8.21 -13.09
C TRP A 354 -13.78 -7.24 -14.28
N ARG A 355 -13.25 -7.61 -15.45
CA ARG A 355 -13.33 -6.79 -16.65
C ARG A 355 -14.76 -6.61 -17.19
N THR A 356 -15.73 -7.39 -16.72
CA THR A 356 -17.13 -7.21 -17.09
C THR A 356 -17.79 -6.04 -16.35
N THR A 357 -17.24 -5.65 -15.20
CA THR A 357 -17.83 -4.63 -14.31
C THR A 357 -16.94 -3.42 -14.10
N THR A 358 -15.62 -3.54 -14.23
CA THR A 358 -14.71 -2.42 -13.97
C THR A 358 -14.77 -1.34 -15.04
N GLU A 359 -14.96 -0.11 -14.60
CA GLU A 359 -14.82 1.07 -15.45
C GLU A 359 -13.42 1.67 -15.38
N THR A 360 -12.72 1.54 -14.25
CA THR A 360 -11.46 2.24 -14.01
C THR A 360 -10.23 1.41 -14.32
N GLY A 361 -10.35 0.07 -14.27
CA GLY A 361 -9.20 -0.84 -14.39
C GLY A 361 -8.16 -0.66 -13.29
N ASP A 362 -8.54 -0.12 -12.13
CA ASP A 362 -7.68 0.12 -10.98
C ASP A 362 -7.46 -1.15 -10.14
N ARG A 363 -6.20 -1.47 -9.88
CA ARG A 363 -5.76 -2.57 -9.01
C ARG A 363 -6.47 -2.57 -7.65
N ALA A 364 -6.77 -1.39 -7.10
CA ALA A 364 -7.40 -1.26 -5.79
C ALA A 364 -8.82 -1.87 -5.73
N GLU A 365 -9.45 -2.11 -6.88
CA GLU A 365 -10.73 -2.83 -6.97
C GLU A 365 -10.60 -4.35 -6.84
N LEU A 366 -9.37 -4.89 -6.88
CA LEU A 366 -9.11 -6.33 -6.79
C LEU A 366 -8.53 -6.70 -5.43
N ASN A 367 -9.04 -7.80 -4.88
CA ASN A 367 -8.38 -8.47 -3.76
C ASN A 367 -7.42 -9.54 -4.29
N LEU A 368 -6.12 -9.20 -4.31
CA LEU A 368 -5.08 -10.12 -4.77
C LEU A 368 -4.63 -11.03 -3.62
N MET A 369 -4.73 -12.34 -3.85
CA MET A 369 -4.18 -13.39 -2.98
C MET A 369 -2.65 -13.38 -3.03
N ARG A 370 -2.03 -14.15 -2.14
CA ARG A 370 -0.57 -14.32 -2.10
C ARG A 370 -0.05 -14.80 -3.47
N GLY A 371 1.06 -14.22 -3.95
CA GLY A 371 1.65 -14.51 -5.27
C GLY A 371 1.04 -13.68 -6.43
N GLU A 372 -0.28 -13.42 -6.42
CA GLU A 372 -0.94 -12.68 -7.50
C GLU A 372 -0.47 -11.21 -7.62
N GLY A 373 -0.02 -10.62 -6.51
CA GLY A 373 0.54 -9.26 -6.49
C GLY A 373 1.78 -9.10 -7.39
N GLU A 374 2.61 -10.13 -7.50
CA GLU A 374 3.78 -10.14 -8.38
C GLU A 374 3.36 -10.29 -9.84
N LEU A 375 2.36 -11.15 -10.11
CA LEU A 375 1.78 -11.31 -11.44
C LEU A 375 1.09 -10.04 -11.96
N TRP A 376 0.57 -9.18 -11.08
CA TRP A 376 0.01 -7.89 -11.48
C TRP A 376 1.00 -7.02 -12.26
N SER A 377 2.28 -7.06 -11.92
CA SER A 377 3.33 -6.33 -12.64
C SER A 377 3.44 -6.74 -14.12
N ARG A 378 3.02 -7.98 -14.46
CA ARG A 378 3.02 -8.53 -15.82
C ARG A 378 1.83 -8.08 -16.65
N ILE A 379 0.71 -7.70 -16.03
CA ILE A 379 -0.54 -7.30 -16.71
C ILE A 379 -0.89 -5.83 -16.57
N SER A 380 -0.21 -5.07 -15.71
CA SER A 380 -0.41 -3.62 -15.53
C SER A 380 0.37 -2.77 -16.52
N ALA A 381 0.06 -1.48 -16.64
CA ALA A 381 0.87 -0.57 -17.46
C ALA A 381 2.26 -0.36 -16.84
N SER A 382 3.33 -0.44 -17.64
CA SER A 382 4.72 -0.18 -17.23
C SER A 382 5.33 0.98 -18.01
N ASP A 383 6.37 1.62 -17.48
CA ASP A 383 7.12 2.67 -18.17
C ASP A 383 7.68 2.19 -19.52
N GLU A 384 8.23 0.98 -19.51
CA GLU A 384 9.01 0.40 -20.61
C GLU A 384 8.20 -0.03 -21.84
N SER A 385 6.90 -0.30 -21.67
CA SER A 385 6.06 -0.94 -22.70
C SER A 385 4.79 -0.16 -23.04
N CYS A 386 4.54 0.95 -22.33
CA CYS A 386 3.35 1.77 -22.51
C CYS A 386 3.59 2.85 -23.57
N ASP A 387 3.46 2.48 -24.83
CA ASP A 387 3.43 3.42 -25.94
C ASP A 387 1.99 3.78 -26.31
N GLN A 388 1.61 5.04 -26.09
CA GLN A 388 0.29 5.57 -26.43
C GLN A 388 -0.03 5.44 -27.92
N ARG A 389 0.97 5.53 -28.82
CA ARG A 389 0.76 5.45 -30.27
C ARG A 389 0.38 4.03 -30.67
N ARG A 390 1.12 3.02 -30.19
CA ARG A 390 0.78 1.60 -30.36
C ARG A 390 -0.58 1.26 -29.76
N CYS A 391 -0.92 1.79 -28.58
CA CYS A 391 -2.21 1.55 -27.94
C CYS A 391 -3.39 2.19 -28.70
N LYS A 392 -3.25 3.41 -29.25
CA LYS A 392 -4.29 4.08 -30.04
C LYS A 392 -4.61 3.36 -31.35
N ARG A 393 -3.65 2.62 -31.92
CA ARG A 393 -3.83 1.87 -33.18
C ARG A 393 -4.45 0.49 -32.99
N MET A 394 -4.52 -0.05 -31.77
CA MET A 394 -5.18 -1.34 -31.53
C MET A 394 -6.70 -1.15 -31.48
N PRO A 395 -7.47 -1.72 -32.43
CA PRO A 395 -8.92 -1.65 -32.41
C PRO A 395 -9.49 -2.32 -31.16
N GLY A 396 -10.45 -1.68 -30.48
CA GLY A 396 -11.16 -2.26 -29.32
C GLY A 396 -10.42 -2.20 -27.99
N VAL A 397 -9.22 -1.60 -27.93
CA VAL A 397 -8.47 -1.44 -26.67
C VAL A 397 -8.86 -0.14 -25.98
N ASN A 398 -9.75 -0.22 -25.00
CA ASN A 398 -10.06 0.90 -24.11
C ASN A 398 -9.01 0.95 -22.99
N CYS A 399 -8.00 1.81 -23.11
CA CYS A 399 -6.90 1.88 -22.15
C CYS A 399 -7.34 2.61 -20.86
N TYR A 400 -7.39 1.88 -19.75
CA TYR A 400 -7.78 2.39 -18.44
C TYR A 400 -6.91 3.56 -17.95
N LEU A 401 -5.58 3.47 -18.12
CA LEU A 401 -4.67 4.57 -17.78
C LEU A 401 -4.95 5.83 -18.59
N GLN A 402 -5.25 5.69 -19.89
CA GLN A 402 -5.52 6.86 -20.73
C GLN A 402 -6.83 7.53 -20.32
N ARG A 403 -7.88 6.75 -20.05
CA ARG A 403 -9.14 7.27 -19.52
C ARG A 403 -8.95 8.03 -18.21
N ALA A 404 -8.13 7.52 -17.30
CA ALA A 404 -7.82 8.21 -16.04
C ALA A 404 -7.07 9.54 -16.29
N ARG A 405 -6.14 9.58 -17.25
CA ARG A 405 -5.45 10.81 -17.65
C ARG A 405 -6.39 11.82 -18.30
N ASP A 406 -7.27 11.38 -19.20
CA ASP A 406 -8.25 12.24 -19.86
C ASP A 406 -9.23 12.82 -18.82
N ALA A 407 -9.74 11.99 -17.91
CA ALA A 407 -10.58 12.43 -16.80
C ALA A 407 -9.87 13.44 -15.87
N ALA A 408 -8.58 13.23 -15.59
CA ALA A 408 -7.79 14.17 -14.81
C ALA A 408 -7.59 15.51 -15.53
N ALA A 409 -7.39 15.50 -16.85
CA ALA A 409 -7.22 16.72 -17.64
C ALA A 409 -8.48 17.61 -17.67
N ASP A 410 -9.66 16.98 -17.62
CA ASP A 410 -10.97 17.63 -17.65
C ASP A 410 -11.52 17.98 -16.25
N ALA A 411 -10.93 17.43 -15.18
CA ALA A 411 -11.39 17.67 -13.82
C ALA A 411 -10.94 19.02 -13.27
N ALA A 412 -11.77 19.63 -12.41
CA ALA A 412 -11.43 20.82 -11.66
C ALA A 412 -10.61 20.50 -10.40
N ILE A 413 -10.82 19.32 -9.81
CA ILE A 413 -10.00 18.81 -8.71
C ILE A 413 -9.38 17.48 -9.11
N VAL A 414 -8.05 17.37 -8.98
CA VAL A 414 -7.32 16.12 -9.24
C VAL A 414 -6.68 15.63 -7.96
N VAL A 415 -7.04 14.41 -7.55
CA VAL A 415 -6.45 13.76 -6.37
C VAL A 415 -5.35 12.80 -6.83
N VAL A 416 -4.13 13.03 -6.32
CA VAL A 416 -2.91 12.25 -6.62
C VAL A 416 -2.22 11.81 -5.34
N ASN A 417 -1.16 11.01 -5.45
CA ASN A 417 -0.23 10.79 -4.35
C ASN A 417 1.01 11.70 -4.47
N HIS A 418 1.79 11.83 -3.39
CA HIS A 418 3.02 12.65 -3.39
C HIS A 418 4.02 12.19 -4.46
N ALA A 419 4.16 10.88 -4.67
CA ALA A 419 5.11 10.34 -5.64
C ALA A 419 4.79 10.82 -7.06
N LEU A 420 3.51 10.77 -7.47
CA LEU A 420 3.07 11.23 -8.78
C LEU A 420 3.20 12.75 -8.93
N LEU A 421 2.87 13.52 -7.89
CA LEU A 421 3.03 14.98 -7.86
C LEU A 421 4.50 15.38 -8.08
N LEU A 422 5.43 14.75 -7.37
CA LEU A 422 6.86 15.07 -7.49
C LEU A 422 7.47 14.55 -8.78
N GLN A 423 7.00 13.41 -9.29
CA GLN A 423 7.38 12.91 -10.62
C GLN A 423 6.93 13.88 -11.72
N ASP A 424 5.71 14.41 -11.62
CA ASP A 424 5.20 15.43 -12.55
C ASP A 424 6.07 16.69 -12.52
N ALA A 425 6.40 17.19 -11.33
CA ALA A 425 7.28 18.33 -11.18
C ALA A 425 8.68 18.08 -11.76
N ARG A 426 9.26 16.88 -11.57
CA ARG A 426 10.52 16.47 -12.20
C ARG A 426 10.44 16.45 -13.73
N MET A 427 9.26 16.11 -14.26
CA MET A 427 8.96 16.10 -15.70
C MET A 427 8.43 17.45 -16.21
N HIS A 428 8.54 18.53 -15.40
CA HIS A 428 8.11 19.89 -15.75
C HIS A 428 6.62 19.99 -16.12
N GLY A 429 5.73 19.29 -15.40
CA GLY A 429 4.28 19.39 -15.57
C GLY A 429 3.72 18.57 -16.74
N ALA A 430 4.42 17.53 -17.18
CA ALA A 430 4.03 16.72 -18.34
C ALA A 430 2.99 15.62 -18.04
N LEU A 431 2.72 15.32 -16.76
CA LEU A 431 1.85 14.22 -16.33
C LEU A 431 0.50 14.70 -15.78
N LEU A 432 0.48 15.86 -15.11
CA LEU A 432 -0.70 16.43 -14.45
C LEU A 432 -1.17 17.70 -15.17
N PRO A 433 -2.47 18.03 -15.08
CA PRO A 433 -2.94 19.33 -15.56
C PRO A 433 -2.34 20.46 -14.73
N GLN A 434 -2.18 21.63 -15.35
CA GLN A 434 -1.86 22.85 -14.61
C GLN A 434 -2.96 23.16 -13.60
N ALA A 435 -2.54 23.53 -12.39
CA ALA A 435 -3.41 23.91 -11.30
C ALA A 435 -2.89 25.18 -10.61
N GLU A 436 -3.79 26.00 -10.11
CA GLU A 436 -3.49 27.21 -9.35
C GLU A 436 -3.08 26.85 -7.92
N HIS A 437 -3.74 25.83 -7.34
CA HIS A 437 -3.60 25.50 -5.94
C HIS A 437 -3.20 24.04 -5.71
N VAL A 438 -2.34 23.81 -4.73
CA VAL A 438 -1.92 22.45 -4.33
C VAL A 438 -2.10 22.27 -2.83
N VAL A 439 -2.76 21.18 -2.43
CA VAL A 439 -2.83 20.72 -1.05
C VAL A 439 -1.96 19.47 -0.91
N ILE A 440 -1.08 19.46 0.08
CA ILE A 440 -0.19 18.35 0.41
C ILE A 440 -0.59 17.85 1.80
N ASP A 441 -1.38 16.78 1.83
CA ASP A 441 -1.82 16.12 3.06
C ASP A 441 -0.80 15.05 3.50
N GLU A 442 -0.56 14.96 4.80
CA GLU A 442 0.56 14.21 5.38
C GLU A 442 1.95 14.69 4.90
N ALA A 443 2.10 16.01 4.80
CA ALA A 443 3.31 16.68 4.35
C ALA A 443 4.60 16.29 5.12
N HIS A 444 4.49 15.73 6.33
CA HIS A 444 5.65 15.23 7.09
C HIS A 444 6.45 14.14 6.34
N ARG A 445 5.81 13.43 5.37
CA ARG A 445 6.44 12.42 4.51
C ARG A 445 7.04 12.98 3.22
N LEU A 446 6.81 14.26 2.91
CA LEU A 446 7.13 14.83 1.60
C LEU A 446 8.62 14.77 1.25
N GLU A 447 9.53 15.05 2.19
CA GLU A 447 10.98 15.02 1.93
C GLU A 447 11.48 13.60 1.60
N ASP A 448 10.93 12.58 2.27
CA ASP A 448 11.31 11.19 2.00
C ASP A 448 10.83 10.79 0.60
N VAL A 449 9.59 11.12 0.24
CA VAL A 449 9.08 10.88 -1.13
C VAL A 449 9.84 11.71 -2.18
N ALA A 450 10.29 12.92 -1.84
CA ALA A 450 11.13 13.73 -2.71
C ALA A 450 12.51 13.12 -2.92
N THR A 451 13.04 12.43 -1.91
CA THR A 451 14.33 11.72 -2.01
C THR A 451 14.24 10.63 -3.06
N ASP A 452 13.16 9.86 -3.06
CA ASP A 452 12.93 8.83 -4.07
C ASP A 452 12.65 9.43 -5.46
N ALA A 453 11.87 10.52 -5.52
CA ALA A 453 11.48 11.12 -6.80
C ALA A 453 12.64 11.84 -7.51
N PHE A 454 13.51 12.55 -6.78
CA PHE A 454 14.62 13.34 -7.33
C PHE A 454 15.99 12.67 -7.17
N GLY A 455 16.06 11.55 -6.45
CA GLY A 455 17.24 10.71 -6.37
C GLY A 455 17.57 10.03 -7.71
N LEU A 456 18.81 9.57 -7.81
CA LEU A 456 19.28 8.75 -8.93
C LEU A 456 19.54 7.34 -8.42
N GLU A 457 19.24 6.36 -9.26
CA GLU A 457 19.39 4.96 -8.95
C GLU A 457 20.02 4.24 -10.14
N LEU A 458 20.97 3.36 -9.85
CA LEU A 458 21.58 2.45 -10.81
C LEU A 458 21.38 1.02 -10.30
N HIS A 459 20.37 0.34 -10.84
CA HIS A 459 20.00 -1.02 -10.46
C HIS A 459 20.38 -2.01 -11.56
N GLU A 460 21.16 -3.05 -11.23
CA GLU A 460 21.79 -3.93 -12.22
C GLU A 460 20.79 -4.58 -13.21
N PRO A 461 19.77 -5.35 -12.76
CA PRO A 461 18.78 -5.95 -13.64
C PRO A 461 18.05 -4.95 -14.56
N ARG A 462 17.88 -3.70 -14.10
CA ARG A 462 17.19 -2.66 -14.85
C ARG A 462 18.09 -2.13 -15.96
N LEU A 463 19.34 -1.77 -15.65
CA LEU A 463 20.29 -1.31 -16.66
C LEU A 463 20.52 -2.37 -17.75
N ARG A 464 20.69 -3.64 -17.38
CA ARG A 464 20.86 -4.72 -18.37
C ARG A 464 19.65 -4.83 -19.30
N ARG A 465 18.44 -4.69 -18.75
CA ARG A 465 17.19 -4.70 -19.52
C ARG A 465 17.08 -3.49 -20.45
N ASP A 466 17.41 -2.29 -19.96
CA ASP A 466 17.35 -1.05 -20.75
C ASP A 466 18.34 -1.10 -21.92
N LEU A 467 19.56 -1.58 -21.68
CA LEU A 467 20.57 -1.84 -22.71
C LEU A 467 20.06 -2.83 -23.77
N GLN A 468 19.53 -3.97 -23.33
CA GLN A 468 18.96 -4.98 -24.24
C GLN A 468 17.78 -4.44 -25.06
N ARG A 469 16.95 -3.58 -24.47
CA ARG A 469 15.82 -2.95 -25.17
C ARG A 469 16.28 -2.06 -26.30
N VAL A 470 17.40 -1.35 -26.15
CA VAL A 470 18.02 -0.58 -27.25
C VAL A 470 18.46 -1.51 -28.37
N ALA A 471 19.23 -2.56 -28.06
CA ALA A 471 19.74 -3.53 -29.04
C ALA A 471 18.64 -4.30 -29.80
N HIS A 472 17.48 -4.50 -29.17
CA HIS A 472 16.37 -5.28 -29.71
C HIS A 472 15.15 -4.43 -30.11
N SER A 473 15.29 -3.11 -30.16
CA SER A 473 14.22 -2.22 -30.62
C SER A 473 13.82 -2.53 -32.07
N SER A 474 12.56 -2.24 -32.41
CA SER A 474 12.04 -2.49 -33.77
C SER A 474 12.88 -1.77 -34.83
N ALA A 475 13.32 -0.53 -34.57
CA ALA A 475 14.18 0.23 -35.48
C ALA A 475 15.50 -0.49 -35.79
N VAL A 476 16.14 -1.07 -34.77
CA VAL A 476 17.41 -1.79 -34.93
C VAL A 476 17.21 -3.11 -35.67
N THR A 477 16.18 -3.87 -35.29
CA THR A 477 15.87 -5.13 -35.97
C THR A 477 15.44 -4.95 -37.43
N SER A 478 14.72 -3.87 -37.73
CA SER A 478 14.37 -3.44 -39.09
C SER A 478 15.61 -3.02 -39.87
N ALA A 479 16.48 -2.18 -39.28
CA ALA A 479 17.72 -1.73 -39.88
C ALA A 479 18.69 -2.89 -40.22
N LEU A 480 18.74 -3.96 -39.41
CA LEU A 480 19.54 -5.15 -39.70
C LEU A 480 19.11 -5.90 -40.97
N ARG A 481 17.83 -5.77 -41.37
CA ARG A 481 17.29 -6.41 -42.58
C ARG A 481 17.49 -5.56 -43.83
N ASP A 482 17.91 -4.31 -43.67
CA ASP A 482 18.17 -3.35 -44.74
C ASP A 482 19.68 -3.25 -45.00
N PRO A 483 20.18 -3.66 -46.17
CA PRO A 483 21.61 -3.58 -46.51
C PRO A 483 22.23 -2.19 -46.34
N GLY A 484 21.45 -1.11 -46.52
CA GLY A 484 21.92 0.27 -46.36
C GLY A 484 22.04 0.72 -44.90
N ARG A 485 21.49 -0.04 -43.95
CA ARG A 485 21.39 0.31 -42.52
C ARG A 485 21.94 -0.77 -41.58
N ALA A 486 22.31 -1.94 -42.12
CA ALA A 486 22.77 -3.09 -41.36
C ALA A 486 24.05 -2.83 -40.56
N GLU A 487 25.10 -2.27 -41.18
CA GLU A 487 26.38 -1.98 -40.50
C GLU A 487 26.21 -1.05 -39.27
N PRO A 488 25.49 0.09 -39.34
CA PRO A 488 25.14 0.88 -38.15
C PRO A 488 24.42 0.09 -37.05
N ALA A 489 23.49 -0.79 -37.43
CA ALA A 489 22.70 -1.57 -36.48
C ALA A 489 23.52 -2.69 -35.80
N GLU A 490 24.40 -3.36 -36.55
CA GLU A 490 25.36 -4.32 -36.02
C GLU A 490 26.33 -3.67 -35.04
N ARG A 491 26.84 -2.47 -35.40
CA ARG A 491 27.72 -1.70 -34.53
C ARG A 491 27.02 -1.30 -33.22
N LEU A 492 25.78 -0.81 -33.29
CA LEU A 492 25.00 -0.49 -32.08
C LEU A 492 24.81 -1.71 -31.18
N ARG A 493 24.50 -2.89 -31.74
CA ARG A 493 24.38 -4.12 -30.95
C ARG A 493 25.70 -4.50 -30.29
N ALA A 494 26.81 -4.39 -31.01
CA ALA A 494 28.14 -4.64 -30.45
C ALA A 494 28.53 -3.62 -29.35
N ASP A 495 28.13 -2.35 -29.49
CA ASP A 495 28.30 -1.33 -28.44
C ASP A 495 27.48 -1.68 -27.18
N VAL A 496 26.24 -2.17 -27.36
CA VAL A 496 25.39 -2.65 -26.26
C VAL A 496 26.00 -3.87 -25.57
N ASP A 497 26.50 -4.85 -26.33
CA ASP A 497 27.12 -6.05 -25.75
C ASP A 497 28.34 -5.68 -24.88
N ARG A 498 29.19 -4.75 -25.36
CA ARG A 498 30.27 -4.18 -24.55
C ARG A 498 29.76 -3.47 -23.30
N ALA A 499 28.69 -2.70 -23.39
CA ALA A 499 28.11 -2.03 -22.22
C ALA A 499 27.55 -3.02 -21.20
N LEU A 500 27.02 -4.17 -21.63
CA LEU A 500 26.59 -5.25 -20.73
C LEU A 500 27.77 -5.88 -19.99
N GLU A 501 28.91 -6.08 -20.65
CA GLU A 501 30.14 -6.54 -20.00
C GLU A 501 30.64 -5.52 -18.97
N ARG A 502 30.69 -4.22 -19.34
CA ARG A 502 31.06 -3.13 -18.42
C ARG A 502 30.09 -2.97 -17.26
N THR A 503 28.81 -3.28 -17.47
CA THR A 503 27.80 -3.30 -16.39
C THR A 503 28.21 -4.32 -15.34
N SER A 504 28.55 -5.55 -15.73
CA SER A 504 29.03 -6.57 -14.79
C SER A 504 30.31 -6.13 -14.07
N GLU A 505 31.29 -5.54 -14.77
CA GLU A 505 32.51 -5.02 -14.12
C GLU A 505 32.22 -4.00 -13.02
N VAL A 506 31.28 -3.08 -13.25
CA VAL A 506 30.89 -2.06 -12.25
C VAL A 506 30.24 -2.72 -11.04
N PHE A 507 29.27 -3.60 -11.23
CA PHE A 507 28.54 -4.21 -10.13
C PHE A 507 29.37 -5.24 -9.35
N ASP A 508 30.29 -5.94 -10.00
CA ASP A 508 31.27 -6.81 -9.33
C ASP A 508 32.20 -5.97 -8.44
N ALA A 509 32.70 -4.83 -8.95
CA ALA A 509 33.56 -3.93 -8.19
C ALA A 509 32.81 -3.28 -7.01
N LEU A 510 31.56 -2.85 -7.20
CA LEU A 510 30.70 -2.35 -6.11
C LEU A 510 30.41 -3.43 -5.08
N GLY A 511 30.12 -4.66 -5.51
CA GLY A 511 29.87 -5.79 -4.64
C GLY A 511 31.07 -6.16 -3.77
N ALA A 512 32.29 -5.95 -4.27
CA ALA A 512 33.51 -6.16 -3.51
C ALA A 512 33.70 -5.17 -2.34
N LEU A 513 33.02 -4.01 -2.36
CA LEU A 513 33.05 -3.05 -1.25
C LEU A 513 32.20 -3.53 -0.06
N LEU A 514 31.08 -4.22 -0.33
CA LEU A 514 30.18 -4.77 0.69
C LEU A 514 30.78 -5.94 1.50
N VAL A 515 31.92 -6.47 1.06
CA VAL A 515 32.66 -7.49 1.79
C VAL A 515 33.78 -6.79 2.57
N PRO A 516 33.64 -6.56 3.89
CA PRO A 516 34.69 -5.93 4.67
C PRO A 516 35.91 -6.84 4.80
N VAL A 517 37.09 -6.24 4.99
CA VAL A 517 38.36 -6.98 5.21
C VAL A 517 38.29 -7.86 6.47
N THR A 518 37.53 -7.40 7.46
CA THR A 518 37.26 -8.11 8.72
C THR A 518 35.80 -7.94 9.09
N GLY A 519 35.03 -9.03 9.13
CA GLY A 519 33.63 -9.02 9.52
C GLY A 519 32.72 -9.78 8.54
N PRO A 520 31.42 -9.91 8.86
CA PRO A 520 30.43 -10.44 7.92
C PRO A 520 30.18 -9.43 6.78
N ALA A 521 29.72 -9.92 5.62
CA ALA A 521 29.28 -9.05 4.55
C ALA A 521 28.13 -8.14 5.01
N GLU A 522 28.14 -6.90 4.54
CA GLU A 522 27.09 -5.92 4.80
C GLU A 522 26.13 -5.89 3.60
N ASP A 523 24.84 -5.72 3.86
CA ASP A 523 23.85 -5.57 2.78
C ASP A 523 23.73 -4.10 2.32
N ARG A 524 24.32 -3.15 3.06
CA ARG A 524 24.21 -1.71 2.75
C ARG A 524 25.41 -0.94 3.25
N MET A 525 25.97 -0.06 2.42
CA MET A 525 27.18 0.71 2.76
C MET A 525 27.16 2.12 2.14
N ARG A 526 27.53 3.13 2.92
CA ARG A 526 27.67 4.53 2.46
C ARG A 526 29.05 4.77 1.81
N ILE A 527 29.07 5.46 0.68
CA ILE A 527 30.28 5.86 -0.04
C ILE A 527 30.64 7.32 0.29
N THR A 528 31.58 7.50 1.21
CA THR A 528 32.05 8.82 1.67
C THR A 528 33.26 9.32 0.90
N ALA A 529 33.57 10.62 0.97
CA ALA A 529 34.81 11.16 0.40
C ALA A 529 36.06 10.52 1.02
N GLY A 530 36.00 10.17 2.31
CA GLY A 530 37.08 9.44 3.00
C GLY A 530 37.31 8.06 2.38
N LEU A 531 36.25 7.27 2.18
CA LEU A 531 36.34 5.96 1.53
C LEU A 531 36.95 6.06 0.14
N ARG A 532 36.49 7.02 -0.68
CA ARG A 532 37.01 7.25 -2.03
C ARG A 532 38.51 7.56 -2.04
N ALA A 533 39.00 8.24 -1.01
CA ALA A 533 40.41 8.65 -0.90
C ALA A 533 41.32 7.59 -0.27
N SER A 534 40.79 6.68 0.56
CA SER A 534 41.60 5.77 1.38
C SER A 534 41.45 4.29 1.02
N ASP A 535 40.40 3.87 0.32
CA ASP A 535 40.16 2.47 -0.04
C ASP A 535 40.64 2.18 -1.46
N ASP A 536 41.69 1.37 -1.59
CA ASP A 536 42.28 0.99 -2.89
C ASP A 536 41.28 0.25 -3.81
N ARG A 537 40.19 -0.30 -3.26
CA ARG A 537 39.11 -0.94 -4.04
C ARG A 537 38.24 0.08 -4.77
N TRP A 538 38.32 1.37 -4.43
CA TRP A 538 37.53 2.41 -5.09
C TRP A 538 37.99 2.71 -6.52
N LEU A 539 39.30 2.77 -6.77
CA LEU A 539 39.82 3.10 -8.11
C LEU A 539 39.29 2.14 -9.22
N PRO A 540 39.23 0.81 -9.02
CA PRO A 540 38.54 -0.09 -9.95
C PRO A 540 37.07 0.26 -10.23
N VAL A 541 36.31 0.67 -9.19
CA VAL A 541 34.90 1.06 -9.31
C VAL A 541 34.77 2.31 -10.18
N GLU A 542 35.58 3.33 -9.89
CA GLU A 542 35.61 4.58 -10.63
C GLU A 542 35.94 4.30 -12.11
N LEU A 543 37.06 3.64 -12.40
CA LEU A 543 37.46 3.32 -13.78
C LEU A 543 36.42 2.47 -14.54
N ALA A 544 35.79 1.49 -13.86
CA ALA A 544 34.72 0.70 -14.47
C ALA A 544 33.49 1.55 -14.79
N GLY A 545 33.12 2.44 -13.87
CA GLY A 545 32.05 3.41 -14.06
C GLY A 545 32.32 4.33 -15.25
N GLU A 546 33.57 4.78 -15.46
CA GLU A 546 33.93 5.71 -16.55
C GLU A 546 33.67 5.04 -17.89
N ARG A 547 34.20 3.82 -18.05
CA ARG A 547 34.03 3.01 -19.25
C ARG A 547 32.57 2.73 -19.56
N LEU A 548 31.75 2.46 -18.54
CA LEU A 548 30.32 2.24 -18.73
C LEU A 548 29.59 3.53 -19.14
N ALA A 549 29.90 4.67 -18.51
CA ALA A 549 29.31 5.96 -18.88
C ALA A 549 29.66 6.34 -20.33
N ASP A 550 30.91 6.15 -20.74
CA ASP A 550 31.36 6.37 -22.12
C ASP A 550 30.69 5.41 -23.12
N ALA A 551 30.53 4.14 -22.74
CA ALA A 551 29.81 3.17 -23.57
C ALA A 551 28.34 3.58 -23.78
N ILE A 552 27.66 4.07 -22.74
CA ILE A 552 26.28 4.58 -22.84
C ILE A 552 26.21 5.80 -23.78
N VAL A 553 27.20 6.71 -23.72
CA VAL A 553 27.29 7.83 -24.66
C VAL A 553 27.48 7.35 -26.10
N GLY A 554 28.36 6.36 -26.31
CA GLY A 554 28.58 5.73 -27.62
C GLY A 554 27.31 5.11 -28.21
N ILE A 555 26.53 4.40 -27.38
CA ILE A 555 25.22 3.84 -27.73
C ILE A 555 24.26 4.94 -28.19
N GLY A 556 24.21 6.07 -27.48
CA GLY A 556 23.39 7.22 -27.85
C GLY A 556 23.72 7.75 -29.25
N PHE A 557 25.00 7.96 -29.56
CA PHE A 557 25.44 8.40 -30.89
C PHE A 557 25.15 7.36 -31.99
N ALA A 558 25.36 6.08 -31.70
CA ALA A 558 25.08 4.99 -32.64
C ALA A 558 23.57 4.89 -32.96
N ALA A 559 22.70 5.05 -31.95
CA ALA A 559 21.26 5.09 -32.14
C ALA A 559 20.80 6.33 -32.91
N GLU A 560 21.39 7.51 -32.64
CA GLU A 560 21.11 8.72 -33.41
C GLU A 560 21.46 8.55 -34.90
N ARG A 561 22.59 7.89 -35.21
CA ARG A 561 22.95 7.55 -36.59
C ARG A 561 21.88 6.68 -37.26
N ILE A 562 21.29 5.69 -36.56
CA ILE A 562 20.19 4.88 -37.10
C ILE A 562 18.94 5.73 -37.37
N ARG A 563 18.61 6.68 -36.50
CA ARG A 563 17.49 7.61 -36.70
C ARG A 563 17.70 8.51 -37.91
N ASN A 564 18.91 9.04 -38.09
CA ASN A 564 19.25 9.94 -39.19
C ASN A 564 19.24 9.25 -40.57
N LEU A 565 19.37 7.92 -40.61
CA LEU A 565 19.23 7.13 -41.84
C LEU A 565 17.76 6.92 -42.26
N GLY A 566 16.80 7.39 -41.47
CA GLY A 566 15.36 7.23 -41.73
C GLY A 566 14.84 5.86 -41.33
N GLY A 567 13.53 5.66 -41.43
CA GLY A 567 12.83 4.45 -40.99
C GLY A 567 11.36 4.74 -40.66
N ASP A 568 10.67 3.76 -40.11
CA ASP A 568 9.33 3.97 -39.57
C ASP A 568 9.40 4.92 -38.36
N GLU A 569 8.59 5.99 -38.37
CA GLU A 569 8.66 7.06 -37.37
C GLU A 569 8.41 6.56 -35.94
N ASP A 570 7.56 5.54 -35.76
CA ASP A 570 7.26 5.02 -34.43
C ASP A 570 8.34 4.07 -33.93
N GLU A 571 8.96 3.30 -34.82
CA GLU A 571 10.16 2.52 -34.49
C GLU A 571 11.30 3.44 -34.03
N LEU A 572 11.50 4.58 -34.72
CA LEU A 572 12.53 5.55 -34.36
C LEU A 572 12.24 6.25 -33.03
N ALA A 573 10.98 6.59 -32.76
CA ALA A 573 10.55 7.17 -31.47
C ALA A 573 10.70 6.18 -30.30
N GLU A 574 10.46 4.88 -30.53
CA GLU A 574 10.73 3.83 -29.54
C GLU A 574 12.23 3.74 -29.21
N LEU A 575 13.10 3.76 -30.23
CA LEU A 575 14.56 3.76 -30.03
C LEU A 575 15.04 5.03 -29.30
N GLU A 576 14.48 6.19 -29.61
CA GLU A 576 14.75 7.43 -28.89
C GLU A 576 14.35 7.34 -27.42
N THR A 577 13.16 6.80 -27.13
CA THR A 577 12.72 6.58 -25.75
C THR A 577 13.64 5.60 -25.03
N ALA A 578 14.00 4.48 -25.68
CA ALA A 578 14.87 3.46 -25.10
C ALA A 578 16.27 3.98 -24.78
N THR A 579 16.83 4.82 -25.64
CA THR A 579 18.13 5.45 -25.41
C THR A 579 18.06 6.58 -24.38
N GLY A 580 16.96 7.34 -24.34
CA GLY A 580 16.72 8.37 -23.34
C GLY A 580 16.68 7.82 -21.91
N GLU A 581 16.19 6.60 -21.70
CA GLU A 581 16.18 5.96 -20.38
C GLU A 581 17.59 5.64 -19.85
N LEU A 582 18.57 5.41 -20.73
CA LEU A 582 19.97 5.22 -20.32
C LEU A 582 20.60 6.50 -19.74
N ALA A 583 20.01 7.67 -19.98
CA ALA A 583 20.52 8.93 -19.45
C ALA A 583 20.46 8.98 -17.92
N ALA A 584 19.44 8.38 -17.30
CA ALA A 584 19.32 8.30 -15.85
C ALA A 584 20.43 7.43 -15.23
N ALA A 585 20.72 6.28 -15.86
CA ALA A 585 21.82 5.40 -15.46
C ALA A 585 23.18 6.11 -15.57
N ARG A 586 23.43 6.80 -16.69
CA ARG A 586 24.64 7.61 -16.85
C ARG A 586 24.74 8.71 -15.78
N ALA A 587 23.66 9.41 -15.49
CA ALA A 587 23.64 10.42 -14.42
C ALA A 587 23.97 9.80 -13.06
N ALA A 588 23.40 8.62 -12.73
CA ALA A 588 23.71 7.91 -11.51
C ALA A 588 25.20 7.50 -11.43
N ILE A 589 25.78 7.02 -12.54
CA ILE A 589 27.21 6.69 -12.63
C ILE A 589 28.07 7.94 -12.43
N THR A 590 27.81 9.02 -13.16
CA THR A 590 28.58 10.26 -13.03
C THR A 590 28.49 10.83 -11.61
N ARG A 591 27.29 10.88 -11.04
CA ARG A 591 27.04 11.52 -9.73
C ARG A 591 27.41 10.62 -8.55
N GLY A 592 27.33 9.31 -8.72
CA GLY A 592 27.63 8.34 -7.67
C GLY A 592 29.11 7.93 -7.63
N LEU A 593 29.72 7.73 -8.81
CA LEU A 593 31.03 7.11 -8.93
C LEU A 593 32.16 8.08 -9.32
N HIS A 594 31.88 9.14 -10.08
CA HIS A 594 32.93 10.03 -10.63
C HIS A 594 33.00 11.39 -9.93
N ASP A 595 31.93 12.16 -10.05
CA ASP A 595 31.86 13.57 -9.66
C ASP A 595 30.62 13.81 -8.76
N PRO A 596 30.62 13.27 -7.53
CA PRO A 596 29.60 13.57 -6.55
C PRO A 596 29.69 15.04 -6.13
N ARG A 597 28.53 15.69 -5.99
CA ARG A 597 28.46 17.03 -5.38
C ARG A 597 28.74 16.87 -3.89
N PRO A 598 29.22 17.93 -3.21
CA PRO A 598 29.33 17.95 -1.76
C PRO A 598 28.02 17.64 -1.02
N THR A 599 26.87 17.91 -1.65
CA THR A 599 25.53 17.65 -1.10
C THR A 599 25.00 16.26 -1.44
N ASP A 600 25.77 15.37 -2.08
CA ASP A 600 25.29 14.02 -2.38
C ASP A 600 25.57 13.04 -1.27
N ILE A 601 24.56 12.22 -1.02
CA ILE A 601 24.63 11.00 -0.24
C ILE A 601 24.63 9.86 -1.24
N VAL A 602 25.73 9.10 -1.27
CA VAL A 602 25.88 7.94 -2.14
C VAL A 602 25.97 6.68 -1.29
N TRP A 603 25.19 5.66 -1.62
CA TRP A 603 25.28 4.36 -0.97
C TRP A 603 25.01 3.22 -1.94
N ILE A 604 25.50 2.04 -1.57
CA ILE A 604 25.26 0.78 -2.25
C ILE A 604 24.40 -0.11 -1.36
N GLU A 605 23.54 -0.91 -1.98
CA GLU A 605 22.63 -1.81 -1.30
C GLU A 605 22.51 -3.12 -2.07
N ARG A 606 22.42 -4.23 -1.34
CA ARG A 606 22.07 -5.55 -1.85
C ARG A 606 20.60 -5.79 -1.54
N GLU A 607 19.82 -5.91 -2.60
CA GLU A 607 18.38 -6.19 -2.52
C GLU A 607 18.12 -7.62 -2.06
N ALA A 608 16.88 -7.91 -1.66
CA ALA A 608 16.48 -9.23 -1.16
C ALA A 608 16.63 -10.37 -2.20
N ASP A 609 16.62 -10.04 -3.50
CA ASP A 609 16.87 -10.97 -4.60
C ASP A 609 18.37 -11.15 -4.90
N GLY A 610 19.23 -10.47 -4.14
CA GLY A 610 20.68 -10.49 -4.27
C GLY A 610 21.26 -9.46 -5.24
N ALA A 611 20.42 -8.76 -6.00
CA ALA A 611 20.84 -7.73 -6.95
C ALA A 611 21.47 -6.53 -6.22
N LEU A 612 22.41 -5.87 -6.90
CA LEU A 612 23.06 -4.67 -6.38
C LEU A 612 22.46 -3.40 -6.97
N ALA A 613 22.35 -2.39 -6.13
CA ALA A 613 21.91 -1.05 -6.50
C ALA A 613 22.83 0.01 -5.91
N LEU A 614 23.08 1.06 -6.70
CA LEU A 614 23.76 2.28 -6.26
C LEU A 614 22.73 3.41 -6.26
N TYR A 615 22.66 4.14 -5.15
CA TYR A 615 21.75 5.26 -4.98
C TYR A 615 22.52 6.55 -4.77
N VAL A 616 21.96 7.64 -5.29
CA VAL A 616 22.43 9.01 -5.10
C VAL A 616 21.25 9.87 -4.68
N ALA A 617 21.32 10.44 -3.48
CA ALA A 617 20.34 11.38 -2.96
C ALA A 617 21.01 12.69 -2.54
N GLN A 618 20.24 13.76 -2.34
CA GLN A 618 20.76 15.01 -1.80
C GLN A 618 20.60 15.07 -0.29
N THR A 619 21.55 15.70 0.40
CA THR A 619 21.51 15.96 1.86
C THR A 619 20.37 16.89 2.26
N HIS A 620 19.88 17.71 1.33
CA HIS A 620 18.72 18.59 1.55
C HIS A 620 17.97 18.82 0.24
N LEU A 621 16.65 18.66 0.28
CA LEU A 621 15.77 18.80 -0.89
C LEU A 621 14.86 20.03 -0.83
N GLY A 622 14.97 20.88 0.21
CA GLY A 622 14.06 22.01 0.37
C GLY A 622 14.04 22.96 -0.83
N ARG A 623 15.20 23.23 -1.45
CA ARG A 623 15.26 24.04 -2.68
C ARG A 623 14.52 23.39 -3.86
N VAL A 624 14.59 22.06 -3.96
CA VAL A 624 13.91 21.29 -5.02
C VAL A 624 12.41 21.31 -4.77
N ILE A 625 11.98 21.02 -3.54
CA ILE A 625 10.56 21.04 -3.13
C ILE A 625 9.95 22.42 -3.35
N ARG A 626 10.62 23.49 -2.89
CA ARG A 626 10.16 24.86 -3.11
C ARG A 626 9.95 25.16 -4.59
N ARG A 627 10.94 24.90 -5.45
CA ARG A 627 10.85 25.18 -6.89
C ARG A 627 9.77 24.35 -7.57
N ALA A 628 9.69 23.07 -7.21
CA ALA A 628 8.76 22.11 -7.78
C ALA A 628 7.30 22.41 -7.42
N LEU A 629 7.06 22.93 -6.22
CA LEU A 629 5.71 23.09 -5.67
C LEU A 629 5.38 24.56 -5.44
N VAL A 630 6.09 25.25 -4.57
CA VAL A 630 5.73 26.62 -4.15
C VAL A 630 5.94 27.65 -5.24
N ASP A 631 7.08 27.63 -5.93
CA ASP A 631 7.35 28.60 -7.00
C ASP A 631 6.54 28.30 -8.28
N ALA A 632 5.98 27.09 -8.41
CA ALA A 632 5.26 26.62 -9.60
C ALA A 632 3.73 26.82 -9.53
N HIS A 633 3.18 27.15 -8.37
CA HIS A 633 1.73 27.28 -8.14
C HIS A 633 1.41 28.61 -7.44
N ARG A 634 0.18 29.09 -7.56
CA ARG A 634 -0.25 30.34 -6.91
C ARG A 634 -0.33 30.17 -5.39
N ALA A 635 -0.89 29.05 -4.93
CA ALA A 635 -0.98 28.74 -3.51
C ALA A 635 -0.65 27.27 -3.21
N VAL A 636 0.09 27.04 -2.12
CA VAL A 636 0.45 25.68 -1.66
C VAL A 636 0.19 25.52 -0.17
N VAL A 637 -0.58 24.50 0.20
CA VAL A 637 -0.89 24.16 1.59
C VAL A 637 -0.20 22.85 1.96
N PHE A 638 0.66 22.90 2.96
CA PHE A 638 1.26 21.73 3.61
C PHE A 638 0.50 21.46 4.89
N THR A 639 -0.18 20.31 5.01
CA THR A 639 -0.93 19.95 6.21
C THR A 639 -0.61 18.55 6.72
N SER A 640 -0.57 18.37 8.03
CA SER A 640 -0.45 17.06 8.68
C SER A 640 -0.82 17.14 10.16
N ALA A 641 -0.98 15.99 10.82
CA ALA A 641 -1.15 15.88 12.26
C ALA A 641 0.07 16.31 13.08
N THR A 642 1.26 16.22 12.49
CA THR A 642 2.55 16.39 13.18
C THR A 642 3.54 17.09 12.27
N LEU A 643 3.76 18.39 12.47
CA LEU A 643 4.75 19.22 11.74
C LEU A 643 5.58 20.09 12.68
N ALA A 644 5.03 20.52 13.80
CA ALA A 644 5.71 21.33 14.79
C ALA A 644 6.41 20.45 15.84
N VAL A 645 7.57 20.90 16.32
CA VAL A 645 8.34 20.29 17.41
C VAL A 645 8.50 21.35 18.49
N ALA A 646 8.09 21.03 19.72
CA ALA A 646 8.03 21.97 20.84
C ALA A 646 7.40 23.34 20.44
N GLY A 647 6.29 23.29 19.69
CA GLY A 647 5.57 24.48 19.20
C GLY A 647 6.20 25.23 18.01
N SER A 648 7.37 24.81 17.53
CA SER A 648 8.08 25.46 16.42
C SER A 648 7.95 24.71 15.09
N PHE A 649 7.66 25.44 14.00
CA PHE A 649 7.64 24.93 12.63
C PHE A 649 9.00 25.02 11.91
N ALA A 650 10.05 25.52 12.57
CA ALA A 650 11.35 25.78 11.95
C ALA A 650 11.91 24.55 11.22
N PHE A 651 11.79 23.37 11.85
CA PHE A 651 12.24 22.11 11.27
C PHE A 651 11.49 21.74 9.97
N ALA A 652 10.17 21.89 9.93
CA ALA A 652 9.38 21.62 8.74
C ALA A 652 9.64 22.64 7.62
N LEU A 653 9.71 23.93 7.98
CA LEU A 653 9.99 25.02 7.05
C LEU A 653 11.36 24.88 6.37
N ASP A 654 12.39 24.47 7.13
CA ASP A 654 13.71 24.20 6.59
C ASP A 654 13.70 23.01 5.62
N ARG A 655 13.10 21.87 6.01
CA ARG A 655 12.99 20.67 5.15
C ARG A 655 12.29 20.94 3.83
N PHE A 656 11.25 21.78 3.84
CA PHE A 656 10.53 22.17 2.63
C PHE A 656 11.19 23.33 1.87
N GLY A 657 12.20 23.99 2.46
CA GLY A 657 12.94 25.10 1.84
C GLY A 657 12.14 26.40 1.74
N ILE A 658 11.18 26.62 2.64
CA ILE A 658 10.20 27.72 2.60
C ILE A 658 10.23 28.59 3.87
N ALA A 659 11.32 28.51 4.64
CA ALA A 659 11.55 29.41 5.77
C ALA A 659 11.48 30.88 5.33
N GLY A 660 10.66 31.68 6.02
CA GLY A 660 10.42 33.09 5.71
C GLY A 660 9.52 33.36 4.50
N LEU A 661 8.92 32.33 3.90
CA LEU A 661 8.00 32.46 2.76
C LEU A 661 6.59 31.95 3.07
N ALA A 662 6.46 31.04 4.02
CA ALA A 662 5.20 30.41 4.36
C ALA A 662 4.65 30.93 5.69
N ASP A 663 3.33 31.13 5.73
CA ASP A 663 2.60 31.31 6.98
C ASP A 663 2.51 29.97 7.71
N THR A 664 2.41 30.03 9.04
CA THR A 664 2.32 28.83 9.89
C THR A 664 1.07 28.88 10.76
N LEU A 665 0.37 27.75 10.88
CA LEU A 665 -0.80 27.63 11.72
C LEU A 665 -0.77 26.31 12.51
N ALA A 666 -0.99 26.37 13.82
CA ALA A 666 -1.25 25.18 14.63
C ALA A 666 -2.64 25.30 15.25
N VAL A 667 -3.59 24.47 14.82
CA VAL A 667 -4.97 24.47 15.35
C VAL A 667 -5.16 23.50 16.52
N GLY A 668 -4.09 22.87 17.02
CA GLY A 668 -4.18 21.93 18.15
C GLY A 668 -4.98 20.66 17.84
N SER A 669 -5.57 20.07 18.87
CA SER A 669 -6.44 18.88 18.79
C SER A 669 -7.76 19.16 19.52
N PRO A 670 -8.91 18.68 18.99
CA PRO A 670 -10.21 18.89 19.61
C PRO A 670 -10.45 18.01 20.84
N PHE A 671 -9.44 17.25 21.30
CA PHE A 671 -9.56 16.25 22.35
C PHE A 671 -8.96 16.73 23.68
N ASP A 672 -9.63 16.39 24.78
CA ASP A 672 -9.19 16.69 26.14
C ASP A 672 -8.25 15.59 26.63
N HIS A 673 -6.99 15.67 26.21
CA HIS A 673 -5.97 14.65 26.53
C HIS A 673 -5.69 14.54 28.03
N GLN A 674 -5.83 15.63 28.81
CA GLN A 674 -5.72 15.61 30.27
C GLN A 674 -6.75 14.66 30.91
N ARG A 675 -7.94 14.56 30.33
CA ARG A 675 -9.01 13.66 30.81
C ARG A 675 -9.03 12.30 30.12
N GLN A 676 -8.63 12.23 28.85
CA GLN A 676 -8.75 11.03 28.03
C GLN A 676 -7.49 10.14 28.07
N ALA A 677 -6.30 10.72 28.23
CA ALA A 677 -5.03 10.02 28.10
C ALA A 677 -4.19 10.07 29.38
N LEU A 678 -3.70 8.90 29.80
CA LEU A 678 -2.68 8.75 30.84
C LEU A 678 -1.34 8.38 30.20
N LEU A 679 -0.33 9.27 30.29
CA LEU A 679 1.05 8.95 29.94
C LEU A 679 1.75 8.36 31.16
N VAL A 680 2.22 7.12 31.06
CA VAL A 680 2.96 6.44 32.14
C VAL A 680 4.42 6.26 31.75
N LEU A 681 5.30 6.73 32.64
CA LEU A 681 6.75 6.60 32.51
C LEU A 681 7.27 5.67 33.62
N PRO A 682 7.75 4.45 33.29
CA PRO A 682 8.27 3.54 34.29
C PRO A 682 9.52 4.08 34.99
N ALA A 683 9.53 4.10 36.32
CA ALA A 683 10.59 4.69 37.12
C ALA A 683 11.83 3.79 37.28
N ASP A 684 11.66 2.46 37.16
CA ASP A 684 12.64 1.43 37.53
C ASP A 684 12.96 0.42 36.41
N ILE A 685 12.38 0.59 35.21
CA ILE A 685 12.76 -0.22 34.04
C ILE A 685 14.23 0.00 33.66
N GLN A 686 14.88 -1.01 33.10
CA GLN A 686 16.24 -0.88 32.57
C GLN A 686 16.28 -0.05 31.26
N LEU A 687 17.45 0.42 30.85
CA LEU A 687 17.62 1.19 29.63
C LEU A 687 17.64 0.28 28.39
N PRO A 688 17.16 0.75 27.23
CA PRO A 688 17.28 0.00 25.99
C PRO A 688 18.73 -0.36 25.67
N GLY A 689 19.03 -1.65 25.52
CA GLY A 689 20.37 -2.19 25.31
C GLY A 689 20.93 -2.97 26.51
N GLU A 690 20.31 -2.86 27.69
CA GLU A 690 20.64 -3.65 28.86
C GLU A 690 19.91 -5.01 28.84
N ASP A 691 20.55 -6.06 29.39
CA ASP A 691 20.07 -7.46 29.30
C ASP A 691 18.64 -7.67 29.83
N ARG A 692 18.25 -6.89 30.83
CA ARG A 692 16.95 -6.99 31.50
C ARG A 692 15.84 -6.15 30.85
N PHE A 693 16.16 -5.29 29.90
CA PHE A 693 15.17 -4.40 29.27
C PHE A 693 14.04 -5.19 28.58
N VAL A 694 14.36 -6.14 27.71
CA VAL A 694 13.35 -6.93 27.00
C VAL A 694 12.55 -7.83 27.95
N PRO A 695 13.18 -8.55 28.91
CA PRO A 695 12.44 -9.24 29.97
C PRO A 695 11.47 -8.35 30.76
N ASP A 696 11.92 -7.17 31.22
CA ASP A 696 11.10 -6.25 32.00
C ASP A 696 9.94 -5.68 31.16
N ALA A 697 10.20 -5.35 29.88
CA ALA A 697 9.19 -4.89 28.93
C ALA A 697 8.15 -5.97 28.64
N ALA A 698 8.58 -7.22 28.37
CA ALA A 698 7.68 -8.34 28.12
C ALA A 698 6.76 -8.60 29.33
N ARG A 699 7.31 -8.62 30.54
CA ARG A 699 6.54 -8.76 31.79
C ARG A 699 5.46 -7.68 31.91
N LEU A 700 5.81 -6.42 31.68
CA LEU A 700 4.84 -5.33 31.77
C LEU A 700 3.77 -5.40 30.67
N ILE A 701 4.15 -5.75 29.44
CA ILE A 701 3.20 -5.96 28.34
C ILE A 701 2.21 -7.07 28.71
N GLU A 702 2.70 -8.15 29.32
CA GLU A 702 1.89 -9.26 29.81
C GLU A 702 0.87 -8.80 30.85
N ASP A 703 1.31 -8.05 31.85
CA ASP A 703 0.45 -7.53 32.92
C ASP A 703 -0.61 -6.53 32.39
N LEU A 704 -0.22 -5.64 31.47
CA LEU A 704 -1.14 -4.72 30.80
C LEU A 704 -2.16 -5.47 29.95
N ALA A 705 -1.72 -6.47 29.19
CA ALA A 705 -2.58 -7.27 28.34
C ALA A 705 -3.64 -8.03 29.15
N ARG A 706 -3.25 -8.59 30.30
CA ARG A 706 -4.18 -9.23 31.26
C ARG A 706 -5.19 -8.23 31.79
N ALA A 707 -4.70 -7.10 32.29
CA ALA A 707 -5.53 -6.09 32.94
C ALA A 707 -6.54 -5.46 31.97
N LEU A 708 -6.21 -5.35 30.68
CA LEU A 708 -7.05 -4.71 29.66
C LEU A 708 -7.75 -5.71 28.72
N GLY A 709 -7.61 -7.02 28.97
CA GLY A 709 -8.22 -8.04 28.13
C GLY A 709 -7.73 -8.03 26.68
N GLY A 710 -6.46 -7.73 26.44
CA GLY A 710 -5.82 -7.78 25.12
C GLY A 710 -5.63 -6.42 24.46
N ARG A 711 -6.54 -5.44 24.63
CA ARG A 711 -6.70 -4.12 23.96
C ARG A 711 -5.46 -3.20 23.93
N THR A 712 -4.33 -3.71 23.46
CA THR A 712 -2.99 -3.18 23.64
C THR A 712 -2.21 -3.29 22.33
N LEU A 713 -1.72 -2.14 21.86
CA LEU A 713 -0.79 -2.04 20.73
C LEU A 713 0.61 -1.78 21.27
N VAL A 714 1.59 -2.59 20.87
CA VAL A 714 2.98 -2.44 21.25
C VAL A 714 3.81 -2.05 20.03
N LEU A 715 4.47 -0.88 20.11
CA LEU A 715 5.27 -0.30 19.06
C LEU A 715 6.76 -0.47 19.37
N PHE A 716 7.45 -1.24 18.53
CA PHE A 716 8.90 -1.44 18.56
C PHE A 716 9.60 -0.65 17.47
N THR A 717 10.89 -0.37 17.68
CA THR A 717 11.78 0.22 16.66
C THR A 717 12.64 -0.83 15.95
N SER A 718 12.60 -2.11 16.38
CA SER A 718 13.39 -3.21 15.82
C SER A 718 12.60 -4.50 15.76
N HIS A 719 12.71 -5.21 14.63
CA HIS A 719 12.14 -6.55 14.47
C HIS A 719 12.79 -7.59 15.40
N ALA A 720 14.07 -7.44 15.74
CA ALA A 720 14.77 -8.37 16.63
C ALA A 720 14.18 -8.30 18.05
N THR A 721 14.05 -7.09 18.61
CA THR A 721 13.45 -6.86 19.93
C THR A 721 11.98 -7.28 19.98
N LEU A 722 11.23 -7.00 18.90
CA LEU A 722 9.84 -7.44 18.77
C LEU A 722 9.73 -8.97 18.84
N ARG A 723 10.59 -9.71 18.14
CA ARG A 723 10.59 -11.18 18.14
C ARG A 723 10.97 -11.76 19.50
N ASP A 724 11.98 -11.20 20.16
CA ASP A 724 12.38 -11.63 21.52
C ASP A 724 11.25 -11.39 22.53
N ALA A 725 10.65 -10.19 22.53
CA ALA A 725 9.51 -9.89 23.38
C ALA A 725 8.31 -10.83 23.09
N ALA A 726 7.96 -11.02 21.82
CA ALA A 726 6.85 -11.91 21.43
C ALA A 726 7.06 -13.36 21.90
N SER A 727 8.30 -13.87 21.84
CA SER A 727 8.62 -15.24 22.30
C SER A 727 8.37 -15.46 23.79
N ARG A 728 8.34 -14.38 24.58
CA ARG A 728 8.11 -14.40 26.04
C ARG A 728 6.65 -14.25 26.43
N LEU A 729 5.78 -13.84 25.50
CA LEU A 729 4.36 -13.58 25.76
C LEU A 729 3.47 -14.82 25.58
N GLY A 730 4.06 -16.02 25.44
CA GLY A 730 3.30 -17.26 25.21
C GLY A 730 2.27 -17.59 26.31
N ALA A 731 2.46 -17.10 27.55
CA ALA A 731 1.51 -17.29 28.65
C ALA A 731 0.16 -16.58 28.42
N LEU A 732 0.17 -15.43 27.73
CA LEU A 732 -1.07 -14.76 27.32
C LEU A 732 -1.90 -15.67 26.42
N GLU A 733 -1.21 -16.52 25.64
CA GLU A 733 -1.89 -17.47 24.79
C GLU A 733 -2.69 -18.51 25.57
N SER A 734 -2.17 -18.97 26.72
CA SER A 734 -2.92 -19.83 27.65
C SER A 734 -4.16 -19.22 28.27
N GLU A 735 -4.23 -17.90 28.33
CA GLU A 735 -5.26 -17.17 29.07
C GLU A 735 -6.37 -16.59 28.19
N GLY A 736 -6.41 -16.97 26.91
CA GLY A 736 -7.45 -16.43 26.02
C GLY A 736 -7.10 -15.10 25.32
N LEU A 737 -5.89 -14.57 25.52
CA LEU A 737 -5.36 -13.37 24.85
C LEU A 737 -4.45 -13.71 23.65
N ALA A 738 -4.83 -13.32 22.43
CA ALA A 738 -4.02 -13.58 21.23
C ALA A 738 -2.79 -12.66 21.17
N VAL A 739 -1.65 -13.19 20.74
CA VAL A 739 -0.42 -12.42 20.52
C VAL A 739 -0.21 -12.30 19.01
N LEU A 740 -0.45 -11.13 18.44
CA LEU A 740 -0.41 -10.88 17.01
C LEU A 740 0.90 -10.18 16.65
N THR A 741 1.80 -10.88 15.97
CA THR A 741 3.18 -10.41 15.76
C THR A 741 3.44 -10.10 14.29
N GLN A 742 3.81 -8.86 13.98
CA GLN A 742 4.16 -8.45 12.62
C GLN A 742 5.33 -9.28 12.06
N GLY A 743 5.15 -9.75 10.81
CA GLY A 743 6.15 -10.55 10.09
C GLY A 743 6.14 -12.02 10.47
N ILE A 744 5.30 -12.44 11.41
CA ILE A 744 5.07 -13.84 11.80
C ILE A 744 3.62 -14.24 11.51
N ASP A 745 2.66 -13.46 12.01
CA ASP A 745 1.24 -13.82 12.08
C ASP A 745 0.39 -13.35 10.87
N GLY A 746 1.05 -12.92 9.79
CA GLY A 746 0.42 -12.55 8.53
C GLY A 746 0.67 -11.12 8.08
N SER A 747 -0.09 -10.67 7.09
CA SER A 747 0.00 -9.32 6.55
C SER A 747 -0.57 -8.29 7.52
N ARG A 748 -0.16 -7.02 7.38
CA ARG A 748 -0.67 -5.90 8.19
C ARG A 748 -2.21 -5.86 8.25
N ARG A 749 -2.88 -6.05 7.10
CA ARG A 749 -4.34 -6.07 7.02
C ARG A 749 -4.94 -7.20 7.85
N ALA A 750 -4.43 -8.43 7.71
CA ALA A 750 -4.90 -9.58 8.47
C ALA A 750 -4.69 -9.41 9.99
N LEU A 751 -3.57 -8.80 10.41
CA LEU A 751 -3.30 -8.51 11.81
C LEU A 751 -4.30 -7.50 12.39
N LEU A 752 -4.60 -6.42 11.65
CA LEU A 752 -5.60 -5.44 12.08
C LEU A 752 -6.99 -6.04 12.17
N GLU A 753 -7.40 -6.85 11.19
CA GLU A 753 -8.69 -7.56 11.23
C GLU A 753 -8.80 -8.47 12.46
N ARG A 754 -7.79 -9.30 12.71
CA ARG A 754 -7.74 -10.18 13.90
C ARG A 754 -7.75 -9.38 15.21
N PHE A 755 -7.06 -8.24 15.25
CA PHE A 755 -7.03 -7.36 16.41
C PHE A 755 -8.41 -6.74 16.69
N THR A 756 -9.13 -6.31 15.65
CA THR A 756 -10.47 -5.72 15.80
C THR A 756 -11.56 -6.71 16.22
N GLN A 757 -11.35 -8.01 15.98
CA GLN A 757 -12.36 -9.05 16.21
C GLN A 757 -12.24 -9.73 17.58
N GLY A 758 -11.17 -9.50 18.35
CA GLY A 758 -10.90 -10.31 19.53
C GLY A 758 -10.05 -9.65 20.60
N ARG A 759 -9.82 -10.41 21.68
CA ARG A 759 -8.93 -10.04 22.78
C ARG A 759 -7.48 -10.32 22.38
N ALA A 760 -6.80 -9.33 21.84
CA ALA A 760 -5.49 -9.53 21.23
C ALA A 760 -4.52 -8.41 21.55
N VAL A 761 -3.25 -8.73 21.81
CA VAL A 761 -2.12 -7.81 21.85
C VAL A 761 -1.47 -7.79 20.48
N LEU A 762 -1.29 -6.60 19.90
CA LEU A 762 -0.67 -6.45 18.59
C LEU A 762 0.74 -5.87 18.73
N LEU A 763 1.75 -6.60 18.27
CA LEU A 763 3.14 -6.17 18.25
C LEU A 763 3.54 -5.77 16.82
N GLY A 764 3.93 -4.51 16.66
CA GLY A 764 4.29 -3.93 15.36
C GLY A 764 5.59 -3.11 15.40
N THR A 765 6.24 -3.00 14.24
CA THR A 765 7.32 -2.05 14.01
C THR A 765 6.80 -0.80 13.28
N GLN A 766 7.68 -0.04 12.61
CA GLN A 766 7.41 1.25 11.96
C GLN A 766 6.11 1.31 11.15
N SER A 767 5.71 0.24 10.46
CA SER A 767 4.48 0.23 9.65
C SER A 767 3.18 0.39 10.44
N PHE A 768 3.20 0.17 11.77
CA PHE A 768 2.05 0.37 12.65
C PHE A 768 2.07 1.74 13.35
N TRP A 769 3.15 2.53 13.22
CA TRP A 769 3.23 3.89 13.74
C TRP A 769 2.37 4.88 12.94
N GLU A 770 2.04 4.54 11.69
CA GLU A 770 1.29 5.39 10.75
C GLU A 770 0.13 4.64 10.08
N GLY A 771 -0.93 5.35 9.68
CA GLY A 771 -2.04 4.78 8.88
C GLY A 771 -2.89 3.69 9.53
N VAL A 772 -2.86 3.56 10.86
CA VAL A 772 -3.76 2.67 11.63
C VAL A 772 -4.83 3.50 12.34
N ASP A 773 -6.10 3.16 12.10
CA ASP A 773 -7.26 3.77 12.74
C ASP A 773 -8.02 2.70 13.55
N LEU A 774 -8.00 2.83 14.87
CA LEU A 774 -8.56 1.88 15.84
C LEU A 774 -9.34 2.65 16.91
N PRO A 775 -10.55 3.15 16.59
CA PRO A 775 -11.33 3.98 17.51
C PRO A 775 -11.97 3.15 18.63
N GLY A 776 -12.28 3.82 19.75
CA GLY A 776 -13.10 3.29 20.85
C GLY A 776 -12.44 2.16 21.64
N ASP A 777 -13.26 1.19 22.04
CA ASP A 777 -12.90 0.05 22.91
C ASP A 777 -11.83 -0.89 22.35
N ILE A 778 -11.53 -0.77 21.05
CA ILE A 778 -10.60 -1.67 20.35
C ILE A 778 -9.18 -1.49 20.89
N LEU A 779 -8.78 -0.26 21.20
CA LEU A 779 -7.44 0.08 21.67
C LEU A 779 -7.52 0.95 22.94
N ARG A 780 -7.03 0.41 24.06
CA ARG A 780 -7.01 1.11 25.36
C ARG A 780 -5.61 1.39 25.88
N CYS A 781 -4.60 0.74 25.33
CA CYS A 781 -3.21 0.98 25.70
C CYS A 781 -2.29 0.97 24.49
N VAL A 782 -1.41 1.97 24.41
CA VAL A 782 -0.29 2.00 23.47
C VAL A 782 1.01 1.90 24.27
N VAL A 783 1.77 0.84 24.05
CA VAL A 783 3.10 0.67 24.65
C VAL A 783 4.14 1.07 23.62
N ILE A 784 4.95 2.06 23.93
CA ILE A 784 6.10 2.47 23.10
C ILE A 784 7.35 1.93 23.75
N ALA A 785 7.93 0.89 23.13
CA ALA A 785 9.06 0.19 23.73
C ALA A 785 10.32 1.07 23.82
N ARG A 786 10.61 1.86 22.79
CA ARG A 786 11.83 2.67 22.72
C ARG A 786 11.54 4.00 22.03
N LEU A 787 12.29 5.04 22.40
CA LEU A 787 12.27 6.32 21.68
C LEU A 787 12.61 6.11 20.19
N PRO A 788 11.81 6.65 19.25
CA PRO A 788 11.87 6.34 17.82
C PRO A 788 12.97 7.12 17.08
N PHE A 789 14.18 7.15 17.62
CA PHE A 789 15.35 7.69 16.93
C PHE A 789 15.65 6.88 15.66
N SER A 790 16.04 7.59 14.60
CA SER A 790 16.48 6.99 13.35
C SER A 790 17.75 6.14 13.56
N VAL A 791 17.96 5.14 12.70
CA VAL A 791 19.15 4.29 12.75
C VAL A 791 20.37 5.15 12.38
N PRO A 792 21.37 5.32 13.26
CA PRO A 792 22.52 6.18 12.99
C PRO A 792 23.38 5.72 11.82
N ASP A 793 23.38 4.41 11.53
CA ASP A 793 24.17 3.82 10.45
C ASP A 793 23.47 3.86 9.08
N ASP A 794 22.22 4.37 9.04
CA ASP A 794 21.53 4.57 7.77
C ASP A 794 22.24 5.65 6.94
N PRO A 795 22.61 5.37 5.66
CA PRO A 795 23.35 6.31 4.84
C PRO A 795 22.68 7.68 4.66
N LEU A 796 21.35 7.70 4.51
CA LEU A 796 20.60 8.95 4.36
C LEU A 796 20.61 9.74 5.66
N ILE A 797 20.47 9.07 6.81
CA ILE A 797 20.54 9.70 8.12
C ILE A 797 21.92 10.30 8.36
N GLN A 798 23.00 9.55 8.08
CA GLN A 798 24.36 10.06 8.22
C GLN A 798 24.63 11.26 7.31
N GLY A 799 24.21 11.19 6.05
CA GLY A 799 24.46 12.28 5.11
C GLY A 799 23.63 13.53 5.39
N ARG A 800 22.38 13.37 5.84
CA ARG A 800 21.56 14.51 6.29
C ARG A 800 22.12 15.12 7.59
N ALA A 801 22.64 14.29 8.49
CA ALA A 801 23.25 14.72 9.74
C ALA A 801 24.45 15.66 9.52
N GLU A 802 25.28 15.42 8.51
CA GLU A 802 26.46 16.25 8.18
C GLU A 802 26.15 17.72 7.87
N ARG A 803 24.88 18.07 7.62
CA ARG A 803 24.46 19.46 7.38
C ARG A 803 24.39 20.30 8.66
N TYR A 804 24.31 19.65 9.82
CA TYR A 804 24.04 20.31 11.09
C TYR A 804 25.30 20.33 11.95
N ASP A 805 25.47 21.39 12.74
CA ASP A 805 26.58 21.50 13.68
C ASP A 805 26.37 20.55 14.87
N ASP A 806 25.12 20.46 15.35
CA ASP A 806 24.67 19.42 16.28
C ASP A 806 23.56 18.56 15.63
N PRO A 807 23.95 17.46 14.94
CA PRO A 807 22.98 16.62 14.24
C PRO A 807 21.99 15.92 15.17
N PHE A 808 22.35 15.74 16.44
CA PHE A 808 21.46 15.12 17.40
C PHE A 808 20.31 16.07 17.74
N VAL A 809 20.63 17.31 18.13
CA VAL A 809 19.64 18.31 18.54
C VAL A 809 18.84 18.88 17.36
N GLU A 810 19.50 19.16 16.23
CA GLU A 810 18.87 19.89 15.12
C GLU A 810 18.12 18.97 14.14
N PHE A 811 18.42 17.66 14.14
CA PHE A 811 17.85 16.72 13.17
C PHE A 811 17.24 15.46 13.80
N GLN A 812 18.02 14.68 14.55
CA GLN A 812 17.54 13.39 15.07
C GLN A 812 16.44 13.56 16.13
N LEU A 813 16.59 14.53 17.03
CA LEU A 813 15.64 14.82 18.10
C LEU A 813 14.28 15.31 17.54
N PRO A 814 14.21 16.31 16.64
CA PRO A 814 12.97 16.71 15.98
C PRO A 814 12.27 15.55 15.25
N GLN A 815 13.01 14.71 14.51
CA GLN A 815 12.42 13.54 13.85
C GLN A 815 11.83 12.54 14.86
N ALA A 816 12.54 12.27 15.95
CA ALA A 816 12.07 11.38 17.00
C ALA A 816 10.82 11.95 17.68
N ALA A 817 10.75 13.25 17.94
CA ALA A 817 9.59 13.93 18.52
C ALA A 817 8.34 13.78 17.64
N LEU A 818 8.46 14.04 16.34
CA LEU A 818 7.35 13.89 15.39
C LEU A 818 6.84 12.43 15.33
N ARG A 819 7.75 11.45 15.24
CA ARG A 819 7.38 10.02 15.25
C ARG A 819 6.74 9.60 16.57
N LEU A 820 7.27 10.07 17.70
CA LEU A 820 6.72 9.78 19.03
C LEU A 820 5.27 10.27 19.13
N ARG A 821 5.00 11.49 18.67
CA ARG A 821 3.65 12.06 18.61
C ARG A 821 2.71 11.26 17.69
N GLN A 822 3.20 10.72 16.58
CA GLN A 822 2.41 9.84 15.70
C GLN A 822 2.05 8.51 16.37
N GLY A 823 2.97 7.94 17.15
CA GLY A 823 2.71 6.77 17.99
C GLY A 823 1.69 7.06 19.09
N PHE A 824 1.83 8.19 19.78
CA PHE A 824 0.87 8.66 20.80
C PHE A 824 -0.53 8.86 20.21
N GLY A 825 -0.61 9.51 19.05
CA GLY A 825 -1.87 9.80 18.34
C GLY A 825 -2.62 8.56 17.84
N ARG A 826 -2.14 7.33 18.09
CA ARG A 826 -2.89 6.09 17.88
C ARG A 826 -3.96 5.87 18.95
N LEU A 827 -3.77 6.42 20.15
CA LEU A 827 -4.63 6.16 21.30
C LEU A 827 -5.99 6.86 21.19
N ILE A 828 -6.01 8.17 20.88
CA ILE A 828 -7.23 8.99 20.91
C ILE A 828 -7.63 9.38 19.48
N ARG A 829 -8.80 8.91 19.05
CA ARG A 829 -9.43 9.15 17.74
C ARG A 829 -10.80 9.82 17.84
N THR A 830 -11.48 9.69 18.97
CA THR A 830 -12.80 10.26 19.23
C THR A 830 -12.84 10.96 20.59
N LYS A 831 -13.86 11.79 20.84
CA LYS A 831 -14.09 12.46 22.13
C LYS A 831 -14.45 11.49 23.26
N THR A 832 -14.87 10.27 22.92
CA THR A 832 -15.22 9.21 23.89
C THR A 832 -14.08 8.24 24.14
N ASP A 833 -12.99 8.33 23.38
CA ASP A 833 -11.84 7.46 23.58
C ASP A 833 -11.15 7.82 24.90
N TYR A 834 -10.64 6.79 25.57
CA TYR A 834 -9.82 6.95 26.75
C TYR A 834 -8.82 5.80 26.83
N GLY A 835 -7.66 6.04 27.44
CA GLY A 835 -6.70 4.98 27.65
C GLY A 835 -5.35 5.49 28.13
N ALA A 836 -4.33 4.65 28.00
CA ALA A 836 -2.98 4.97 28.45
C ALA A 836 -1.92 4.82 27.35
N VAL A 837 -0.90 5.66 27.39
CA VAL A 837 0.35 5.46 26.66
C VAL A 837 1.42 5.11 27.68
N VAL A 838 2.10 3.99 27.51
CA VAL A 838 3.20 3.55 28.39
C VAL A 838 4.50 3.63 27.60
N LEU A 839 5.36 4.59 27.95
CA LEU A 839 6.65 4.80 27.28
C LEU A 839 7.76 4.17 28.10
N LEU A 840 8.32 3.06 27.61
CA LEU A 840 9.24 2.20 28.36
C LEU A 840 10.68 2.73 28.42
N ASP A 841 10.98 3.84 27.76
CA ASP A 841 12.33 4.36 27.61
C ASP A 841 12.63 5.49 28.61
N ARG A 842 13.33 5.15 29.70
CA ARG A 842 13.69 6.12 30.76
C ARG A 842 14.59 7.26 30.32
N ARG A 843 15.14 7.22 29.11
CA ARG A 843 15.92 8.36 28.58
C ARG A 843 15.06 9.61 28.41
N VAL A 844 13.75 9.46 28.25
CA VAL A 844 12.81 10.59 28.22
C VAL A 844 12.76 11.37 29.53
N VAL A 845 13.19 10.77 30.65
CA VAL A 845 13.25 11.43 31.97
C VAL A 845 14.68 11.71 32.40
N THR A 846 15.62 10.84 32.03
CA THR A 846 17.01 10.88 32.52
C THR A 846 17.95 11.71 31.65
N LYS A 847 17.53 12.15 30.46
CA LYS A 847 18.33 12.96 29.54
C LYS A 847 17.66 14.31 29.29
N ASP A 848 18.47 15.34 29.11
CA ASP A 848 18.01 16.73 28.93
C ASP A 848 17.08 16.89 27.71
N TYR A 849 17.33 16.15 26.63
CA TYR A 849 16.47 16.15 25.44
C TYR A 849 15.08 15.54 25.67
N GLY A 850 14.86 14.88 26.80
CA GLY A 850 13.59 14.26 27.17
C GLY A 850 12.46 15.27 27.31
N GLU A 851 12.78 16.47 27.80
CA GLU A 851 11.82 17.58 27.95
C GLU A 851 11.22 17.98 26.59
N VAL A 852 12.07 18.17 25.57
CA VAL A 852 11.64 18.49 24.19
C VAL A 852 10.70 17.43 23.61
N LEU A 853 10.95 16.14 23.92
CA LEU A 853 10.09 15.04 23.47
C LEU A 853 8.72 15.08 24.16
N LEU A 854 8.68 15.37 25.47
CA LEU A 854 7.45 15.46 26.25
C LEU A 854 6.63 16.70 25.88
N GLU A 855 7.28 17.86 25.70
CA GLU A 855 6.63 19.09 25.24
C GLU A 855 6.04 18.98 23.82
N SER A 856 6.55 18.05 23.03
CA SER A 856 6.02 17.76 21.68
C SER A 856 4.82 16.83 21.70
N LEU A 857 4.48 16.20 22.82
CA LEU A 857 3.30 15.35 22.97
C LEU A 857 2.05 16.18 23.31
N PRO A 858 0.84 15.66 23.03
CA PRO A 858 -0.38 16.27 23.55
C PRO A 858 -0.34 16.36 25.08
N ASP A 859 -0.95 17.42 25.64
CA ASP A 859 -1.01 17.67 27.08
C ASP A 859 -1.86 16.60 27.79
N ALA A 860 -1.22 15.50 28.15
CA ALA A 860 -1.83 14.36 28.81
C ALA A 860 -1.40 14.28 30.26
N ARG A 861 -2.25 13.65 31.09
CA ARG A 861 -1.89 13.41 32.49
C ARG A 861 -0.69 12.48 32.56
N THR A 862 0.42 12.94 33.13
CA THR A 862 1.68 12.19 33.17
C THR A 862 1.97 11.66 34.57
N GLU A 863 2.28 10.36 34.70
CA GLU A 863 2.60 9.70 35.98
C GLU A 863 3.88 8.86 35.87
N HIS A 864 4.75 8.97 36.88
CA HIS A 864 5.97 8.18 37.01
C HIS A 864 5.75 7.07 38.04
N LEU A 865 5.84 5.80 37.62
CA LEU A 865 5.41 4.67 38.44
C LEU A 865 6.42 3.52 38.38
N PRO A 866 6.60 2.74 39.47
CA PRO A 866 7.37 1.50 39.42
C PRO A 866 6.62 0.46 38.55
N LEU A 867 7.36 -0.40 37.85
CA LEU A 867 6.84 -1.40 36.92
C LEU A 867 5.64 -2.18 37.48
N ASP A 868 5.77 -2.67 38.72
CA ASP A 868 4.77 -3.53 39.37
C ASP A 868 3.42 -2.82 39.63
N GLY A 869 3.38 -1.48 39.61
CA GLY A 869 2.16 -0.69 39.83
C GLY A 869 1.48 -0.18 38.56
N ILE A 870 2.11 -0.35 37.39
CA ILE A 870 1.64 0.29 36.15
C ILE A 870 0.33 -0.34 35.66
N ALA A 871 0.26 -1.68 35.58
CA ALA A 871 -0.90 -2.36 35.00
C ALA A 871 -2.19 -2.09 35.79
N SER A 872 -2.10 -2.10 37.12
CA SER A 872 -3.25 -1.80 38.00
C SER A 872 -3.71 -0.35 37.87
N ARG A 873 -2.77 0.60 37.79
CA ARG A 873 -3.08 2.02 37.61
C ARG A 873 -3.69 2.31 36.25
N VAL A 874 -3.20 1.67 35.19
CA VAL A 874 -3.72 1.77 33.82
C VAL A 874 -5.13 1.17 33.75
N ALA A 875 -5.38 0.00 34.32
CA ALA A 875 -6.72 -0.58 34.39
C ALA A 875 -7.69 0.34 35.14
N ALA A 876 -7.30 0.84 36.31
CA ALA A 876 -8.12 1.78 37.08
C ALA A 876 -8.35 3.14 36.39
N TRP A 877 -7.51 3.51 35.41
CA TRP A 877 -7.76 4.67 34.55
C TRP A 877 -8.82 4.35 33.51
N CYS A 878 -8.65 3.23 32.81
CA CYS A 878 -9.57 2.77 31.79
C CYS A 878 -10.96 2.47 32.35
N ASP A 879 -11.08 1.94 33.57
CA ASP A 879 -12.39 1.64 34.18
C ASP A 879 -13.20 2.88 34.59
N ARG A 880 -12.61 4.09 34.56
CA ARG A 880 -13.30 5.35 34.90
C ARG A 880 -14.05 5.97 33.73
N GLY A 881 -13.72 5.59 32.50
CA GLY A 881 -14.34 6.09 31.28
C GLY A 881 -15.45 5.16 30.80
#